data_AF-A0A6L9ZGU3-F1
#
_entry.id   AF-A0A6L9ZGU3-F1
#
_cell.length_a   1.000
_cell.length_b   1.000
_cell.length_c   1.000
_cell.angle_alpha   90.00
_cell.angle_beta   90.00
_cell.angle_gamma   90.00
#
_symmetry.space_group_name_H-M   'P 1'
#
loop_
_entity.id
_entity.type
_entity.pdbx_description
1 polymer ?
#
loop_
_entity_poly.entity_id
_entity_poly.type
_entity_poly.pdbx_seq_one_letter_code
_entity_poly.pdbx_strand_id
1 'polypeptide(L)'
;MFDIKDASFNELDKWLNFGETEVHKALGSHSKTYKAADLVVSVSTTELATPGEELSPIEVRVKNIGDSLAQGTESGGAYGYFVDLILSRDTEVPEGFATFSPNFSEDVLLLGGRLSNTPDLEPGEEFVFTTSGGIPNDTPVGDYFIAAQIDPGQKITESNEANNVSFTPLQITSTSPEGDDDFVINASEVPGFELLEQPLQIDEGIWFLGTGPSPDQLRLLLPTNVNAADTTNTDQLWLNGGLGLNLDGSGLTVGVWEAGGYVRNTHRELTGRVTFGDGVGNFTDHATHVAGTIGASGLDPNARGMANQVNIRSYDAANDITELGTDASLIVASNHSYSNWTGWDTRFNWGSAVGAVDSWFEDRGSFTEETNFGKYNNDARNLDQVLFDNPNLLSIWSAGNDRNDIYQNVRGDNTYVTGFSNPLQGTPSLGNFAGIPYYLVNTTAFPAPPQDGNGGTGFDSLPPDQVAKNTLVVGAVNDITTDPYTSSDVTITGFSSWGPTDDGRIKPDVVANGNSLFSSEAASDADYGFKSGTSMAAPNVTGTAVLLIEHYNNLFNAMPRSATTKGLLIHTATDAGNVGPDYTFGWGLVNAAEAANFLTNIDENNPTVQFRETDYVGTKQTIDVVSDGTEPLKATIVWTDPAPDTVPGAGLDVNTPVLVNDLDLWITGPNGTNLPWTLNPANPGISAVRTVANHLDNVEQVLIDTPVAGGYKIHIGHTGNSFNQKYSLFVSGLASSPTIVATPNDDNLTLTPNNDTINLLTGQDIAKGLAGDDFIDGDGGDDKLFGDEGNDTLLGGQGQDKLYGGSGDDLLNGGQGDNILTGGTGKDTFVLSTAGKNTIVDFEDGLDLLQLEGGLTFGSLSIFEQNGDTWITTQNNQPLAFLTGVEANLITADDFVV
;
A
#
# COMPACT_ATOMS: atom_id res chain seq x y z
N MET A 1 40.27 -63.42 -14.74
CA MET A 1 41.14 -63.23 -15.92
C MET A 1 40.48 -63.93 -17.10
N PHE A 2 39.66 -63.19 -17.84
CA PHE A 2 39.56 -63.29 -19.28
C PHE A 2 39.41 -61.85 -19.78
N ASP A 3 40.20 -61.52 -20.78
CA ASP A 3 40.32 -60.23 -21.45
C ASP A 3 39.48 -60.35 -22.72
N ILE A 4 38.46 -59.50 -22.89
CA ILE A 4 37.73 -59.33 -24.15
C ILE A 4 37.81 -57.84 -24.47
N LYS A 5 38.90 -57.48 -25.15
CA LYS A 5 38.92 -56.32 -26.03
C LYS A 5 38.12 -56.69 -27.28
N ASP A 6 37.23 -55.79 -27.66
CA ASP A 6 36.43 -55.77 -28.89
C ASP A 6 35.23 -56.75 -28.94
N ALA A 7 34.13 -56.35 -28.29
CA ALA A 7 32.79 -56.74 -28.70
C ALA A 7 31.87 -55.50 -28.68
N SER A 8 31.18 -55.23 -29.78
CA SER A 8 30.21 -54.14 -29.92
C SER A 8 28.92 -54.44 -29.16
N PHE A 9 28.20 -53.37 -28.79
CA PHE A 9 27.04 -53.35 -27.87
C PHE A 9 25.84 -54.25 -28.23
N ASN A 10 25.84 -54.97 -29.36
CA ASN A 10 24.70 -55.76 -29.85
C ASN A 10 24.71 -57.27 -29.49
N GLU A 11 25.55 -57.73 -28.57
CA GLU A 11 25.57 -59.15 -28.14
C GLU A 11 25.28 -59.42 -26.65
N LEU A 12 24.77 -58.44 -25.89
CA LEU A 12 24.38 -58.64 -24.47
C LEU A 12 22.90 -58.95 -24.23
N ASP A 13 22.08 -59.00 -25.29
CA ASP A 13 20.64 -59.22 -25.21
C ASP A 13 20.23 -60.72 -25.16
N LYS A 14 21.12 -61.58 -24.65
CA LYS A 14 20.88 -63.04 -24.58
C LYS A 14 20.95 -63.65 -23.19
N TRP A 15 21.22 -62.89 -22.13
CA TRP A 15 21.34 -63.45 -20.79
C TRP A 15 20.53 -62.68 -19.77
N LEU A 16 19.35 -63.25 -19.47
CA LEU A 16 18.51 -63.10 -18.28
C LEU A 16 17.18 -62.37 -18.48
N ASN A 17 16.28 -63.10 -19.11
CA ASN A 17 14.83 -62.94 -19.02
C ASN A 17 14.34 -63.64 -17.74
N PHE A 18 13.83 -62.91 -16.74
CA PHE A 18 12.91 -63.47 -15.74
C PHE A 18 11.91 -62.40 -15.29
N GLY A 19 10.63 -62.72 -15.45
CA GLY A 19 9.49 -61.92 -15.01
C GLY A 19 9.22 -62.02 -13.51
N GLU A 20 8.12 -61.36 -13.16
CA GLU A 20 7.67 -60.93 -11.83
C GLU A 20 7.58 -62.00 -10.73
N THR A 21 7.51 -61.46 -9.50
CA THR A 21 7.12 -62.03 -8.18
C THR A 21 8.17 -62.73 -7.30
N GLU A 22 8.39 -62.11 -6.13
CA GLU A 22 8.96 -62.59 -4.85
C GLU A 22 10.42 -63.06 -4.76
N VAL A 23 11.30 -62.18 -4.25
CA VAL A 23 12.28 -62.56 -3.19
C VAL A 23 12.49 -61.36 -2.23
N HIS A 24 11.78 -61.36 -1.10
CA HIS A 24 12.17 -60.59 0.08
C HIS A 24 13.20 -61.39 0.91
N LYS A 25 14.19 -60.67 1.46
CA LYS A 25 15.09 -61.04 2.57
C LYS A 25 16.15 -62.11 2.32
N ALA A 26 17.34 -61.67 1.91
CA ALA A 26 18.60 -62.07 2.53
C ALA A 26 19.75 -61.19 2.04
N LEU A 27 20.25 -60.30 2.91
CA LEU A 27 21.67 -59.99 3.17
C LEU A 27 21.77 -58.58 3.79
N GLY A 28 21.91 -58.54 5.11
CA GLY A 28 22.21 -57.33 5.85
C GLY A 28 23.65 -56.85 5.63
N SER A 29 23.80 -55.53 5.71
CA SER A 29 24.97 -54.80 6.21
C SER A 29 26.34 -55.33 5.78
N HIS A 30 26.81 -55.02 4.57
CA HIS A 30 28.24 -54.89 4.25
C HIS A 30 28.41 -53.80 3.18
N SER A 31 28.91 -52.64 3.58
CA SER A 31 29.41 -51.60 2.67
C SER A 31 30.61 -52.13 1.89
N LYS A 32 30.51 -52.17 0.56
CA LYS A 32 31.68 -52.24 -0.34
C LYS A 32 31.64 -51.03 -1.26
N THR A 33 32.57 -50.11 -1.00
CA THR A 33 32.86 -48.94 -1.83
C THR A 33 33.48 -49.40 -3.16
N TYR A 34 32.87 -49.06 -4.29
CA TYR A 34 33.53 -49.07 -5.59
C TYR A 34 33.91 -47.63 -5.95
N LYS A 35 35.18 -47.38 -6.25
CA LYS A 35 35.62 -46.13 -6.88
C LYS A 35 35.26 -46.20 -8.37
N ALA A 36 34.36 -45.33 -8.83
CA ALA A 36 34.07 -45.18 -10.25
C ALA A 36 35.14 -44.30 -10.92
N ALA A 37 35.50 -44.67 -12.15
CA ALA A 37 36.49 -43.98 -12.99
C ALA A 37 35.83 -42.83 -13.77
N ASP A 38 36.62 -41.79 -14.06
CA ASP A 38 36.21 -40.61 -14.83
C ASP A 38 35.62 -41.02 -16.20
N LEU A 39 34.38 -40.64 -16.46
CA LEU A 39 33.74 -40.80 -17.77
C LEU A 39 34.15 -39.61 -18.65
N VAL A 40 34.92 -39.87 -19.71
CA VAL A 40 35.25 -38.87 -20.74
C VAL A 40 34.32 -39.09 -21.91
N VAL A 41 33.42 -38.14 -22.17
CA VAL A 41 32.56 -38.13 -23.36
C VAL A 41 33.16 -37.15 -24.37
N SER A 42 33.55 -37.66 -25.53
CA SER A 42 34.02 -36.85 -26.66
C SER A 42 32.92 -36.73 -27.71
N VAL A 43 32.41 -35.52 -27.94
CA VAL A 43 31.39 -35.25 -28.96
C VAL A 43 32.10 -35.05 -30.32
N SER A 44 31.70 -35.83 -31.33
CA SER A 44 32.21 -35.68 -32.70
C SER A 44 31.45 -34.56 -33.41
N THR A 45 32.12 -33.46 -33.76
CA THR A 45 31.54 -32.29 -34.44
C THR A 45 31.26 -32.51 -35.94
N THR A 46 31.00 -33.76 -36.36
CA THR A 46 30.90 -34.14 -37.77
C THR A 46 29.67 -33.64 -38.51
N GLU A 47 28.71 -32.99 -37.86
CA GLU A 47 27.50 -32.46 -38.53
C GLU A 47 27.47 -30.93 -38.66
N LEU A 48 28.49 -30.21 -38.18
CA LEU A 48 28.52 -28.73 -38.22
C LEU A 48 29.67 -28.13 -39.05
N ALA A 49 30.48 -28.94 -39.73
CA ALA A 49 31.58 -28.44 -40.56
C ALA A 49 31.21 -28.40 -42.06
N THR A 50 31.51 -27.28 -42.73
CA THR A 50 31.63 -27.31 -44.19
C THR A 50 32.88 -28.12 -44.59
N PRO A 51 32.92 -28.76 -45.78
CA PRO A 51 34.03 -29.64 -46.15
C PRO A 51 35.37 -28.88 -46.22
N GLY A 52 36.21 -29.03 -45.19
CA GLY A 52 37.58 -28.51 -45.18
C GLY A 52 38.09 -27.87 -43.89
N GLU A 53 37.25 -27.62 -42.88
CA GLU A 53 37.69 -27.11 -41.57
C GLU A 53 37.72 -28.20 -40.49
N GLU A 54 38.88 -28.41 -39.87
CA GLU A 54 39.01 -29.19 -38.63
C GLU A 54 38.73 -28.28 -37.44
N LEU A 55 37.61 -28.51 -36.74
CA LEU A 55 37.36 -27.93 -35.42
C LEU A 55 37.95 -28.84 -34.34
N SER A 56 38.52 -28.22 -33.30
CA SER A 56 39.07 -28.94 -32.16
C SER A 56 37.94 -29.59 -31.34
N PRO A 57 38.11 -30.83 -30.85
CA PRO A 57 37.09 -31.49 -30.04
C PRO A 57 36.85 -30.74 -28.72
N ILE A 58 35.58 -30.59 -28.35
CA ILE A 58 35.16 -30.05 -27.05
C ILE A 58 35.37 -31.16 -26.00
N GLU A 59 36.16 -30.88 -24.96
CA GLU A 59 36.43 -31.82 -23.87
C GLU A 59 35.50 -31.52 -22.68
N VAL A 60 34.58 -32.45 -22.36
CA VAL A 60 33.67 -32.34 -21.20
C VAL A 60 34.21 -33.19 -20.06
N ARG A 61 34.38 -32.60 -18.87
CA ARG A 61 34.84 -33.30 -17.65
C ARG A 61 33.82 -33.18 -16.54
N VAL A 62 33.23 -34.31 -16.14
CA VAL A 62 32.27 -34.40 -15.03
C VAL A 62 33.03 -34.61 -13.72
N LYS A 63 32.79 -33.77 -12.70
CA LYS A 63 33.39 -33.90 -11.37
C LYS A 63 32.33 -34.23 -10.33
N ASN A 64 32.49 -35.33 -9.61
CA ASN A 64 31.61 -35.72 -8.50
C ASN A 64 31.97 -34.91 -7.24
N ILE A 65 31.01 -34.20 -6.65
CA ILE A 65 31.14 -33.55 -5.34
C ILE A 65 30.39 -34.42 -4.31
N GLY A 66 31.13 -34.98 -3.35
CA GLY A 66 30.67 -36.10 -2.52
C GLY A 66 29.72 -35.75 -1.36
N ASP A 67 29.06 -36.83 -0.90
CA ASP A 67 28.14 -37.01 0.25
C ASP A 67 28.18 -35.97 1.40
N SER A 68 27.05 -35.28 1.63
CA SER A 68 26.69 -34.77 2.97
C SER A 68 25.57 -35.63 3.58
N LEU A 69 25.93 -36.37 4.63
CA LEU A 69 25.07 -37.23 5.43
C LEU A 69 24.12 -36.41 6.34
N ALA A 70 22.81 -36.61 6.18
CA ALA A 70 21.83 -36.50 7.27
C ALA A 70 21.00 -37.79 7.33
N GLN A 71 20.90 -38.39 8.52
CA GLN A 71 20.33 -39.72 8.76
C GLN A 71 18.82 -39.69 9.07
N GLY A 72 18.08 -40.63 8.48
CA GLY A 72 16.72 -41.10 8.89
C GLY A 72 15.57 -40.43 8.12
N THR A 73 14.58 -41.10 7.53
CA THR A 73 14.11 -42.50 7.53
C THR A 73 13.42 -42.81 6.20
N GLU A 74 13.33 -44.10 5.88
CA GLU A 74 12.92 -44.72 4.61
C GLU A 74 11.58 -44.22 3.98
N SER A 75 11.68 -43.54 2.84
CA SER A 75 10.74 -43.63 1.71
C SER A 75 11.46 -43.16 0.43
N GLY A 76 11.29 -43.89 -0.68
CA GLY A 76 12.14 -43.82 -1.88
C GLY A 76 12.37 -42.42 -2.45
N GLY A 77 13.59 -41.92 -2.34
CA GLY A 77 14.06 -40.68 -2.96
C GLY A 77 14.61 -40.93 -4.37
N ALA A 78 14.27 -40.04 -5.30
CA ALA A 78 14.95 -39.91 -6.58
C ALA A 78 16.36 -39.35 -6.34
N TYR A 79 17.38 -39.93 -6.97
CA TYR A 79 18.75 -39.42 -6.95
C TYR A 79 18.92 -38.44 -8.12
N GLY A 80 19.08 -37.15 -7.83
CA GLY A 80 19.54 -36.16 -8.80
C GLY A 80 21.06 -36.22 -8.94
N TYR A 81 21.58 -36.16 -10.17
CA TYR A 81 23.01 -35.99 -10.43
C TYR A 81 23.26 -34.53 -10.85
N PHE A 82 24.26 -33.89 -10.24
CA PHE A 82 24.76 -32.58 -10.67
C PHE A 82 25.83 -32.76 -11.75
N VAL A 83 25.77 -31.97 -12.82
CA VAL A 83 26.77 -31.97 -13.91
C VAL A 83 27.33 -30.55 -14.05
N ASP A 84 28.60 -30.35 -13.67
CA ASP A 84 29.36 -29.14 -14.00
C ASP A 84 29.81 -29.17 -15.46
N LEU A 85 29.44 -28.17 -16.26
CA LEU A 85 29.97 -27.93 -17.60
C LEU A 85 30.99 -26.79 -17.56
N ILE A 86 32.29 -27.13 -17.56
CA ILE A 86 33.38 -26.15 -17.68
C ILE A 86 33.79 -26.04 -19.16
N LEU A 87 33.48 -24.93 -19.82
CA LEU A 87 33.98 -24.61 -21.16
C LEU A 87 35.31 -23.83 -21.05
N SER A 88 36.45 -24.49 -21.31
CA SER A 88 37.74 -23.78 -21.40
C SER A 88 37.96 -23.21 -22.80
N ARG A 89 38.10 -21.89 -22.90
CA ARG A 89 38.39 -21.14 -24.13
C ARG A 89 39.88 -21.19 -24.46
N ASP A 90 40.24 -21.57 -25.70
CA ASP A 90 41.48 -21.12 -26.36
C ASP A 90 41.39 -21.34 -27.88
N THR A 91 41.02 -20.30 -28.65
CA THR A 91 41.47 -20.00 -30.02
C THR A 91 40.80 -18.72 -30.57
N GLU A 92 41.59 -17.89 -31.28
CA GLU A 92 41.17 -16.60 -31.87
C GLU A 92 40.23 -16.78 -33.07
N VAL A 93 39.16 -15.98 -33.15
CA VAL A 93 38.18 -15.98 -34.26
C VAL A 93 38.58 -14.94 -35.32
N PRO A 94 38.67 -15.29 -36.63
CA PRO A 94 38.94 -14.32 -37.70
C PRO A 94 37.75 -13.38 -37.95
N GLU A 95 38.04 -12.12 -38.32
CA GLU A 95 37.06 -11.06 -38.61
C GLU A 95 36.07 -11.47 -39.71
N GLY A 96 34.78 -11.49 -39.38
CA GLY A 96 33.69 -11.73 -40.35
C GLY A 96 32.36 -12.23 -39.77
N PHE A 97 32.33 -12.69 -38.51
CA PHE A 97 31.11 -13.14 -37.84
C PHE A 97 30.69 -12.19 -36.72
N ALA A 98 29.39 -11.88 -36.65
CA ALA A 98 28.80 -11.10 -35.57
C ALA A 98 28.98 -11.84 -34.24
N THR A 99 29.65 -11.19 -33.31
CA THR A 99 30.03 -11.68 -31.99
C THR A 99 28.80 -11.90 -31.10
N PHE A 100 28.53 -13.14 -30.70
CA PHE A 100 27.90 -13.42 -29.40
C PHE A 100 29.03 -13.47 -28.36
N SER A 101 28.98 -12.59 -27.37
CA SER A 101 29.89 -12.61 -26.22
C SER A 101 29.32 -13.58 -25.17
N PRO A 102 29.99 -14.68 -24.81
CA PRO A 102 29.57 -15.52 -23.69
C PRO A 102 30.23 -14.97 -22.43
N ASN A 103 29.49 -14.18 -21.65
CA ASN A 103 29.83 -13.86 -20.27
C ASN A 103 28.84 -14.57 -19.34
N PHE A 104 28.74 -15.89 -19.43
CA PHE A 104 28.04 -16.66 -18.40
C PHE A 104 29.05 -16.99 -17.29
N SER A 105 28.91 -16.33 -16.15
CA SER A 105 29.59 -16.71 -14.91
C SER A 105 28.60 -17.46 -14.03
N GLU A 106 28.94 -18.74 -13.82
CA GLU A 106 28.50 -19.63 -12.74
C GLU A 106 27.05 -20.18 -12.80
N ASP A 107 27.01 -21.53 -12.77
CA ASP A 107 25.92 -22.49 -12.50
C ASP A 107 24.65 -22.50 -13.39
N VAL A 108 24.55 -23.54 -14.24
CA VAL A 108 23.36 -23.86 -15.06
C VAL A 108 22.57 -25.00 -14.39
N LEU A 109 21.29 -24.79 -14.09
CA LEU A 109 20.38 -25.82 -13.57
C LEU A 109 19.50 -26.39 -14.69
N LEU A 110 19.66 -27.69 -14.99
CA LEU A 110 18.76 -28.44 -15.86
C LEU A 110 17.66 -29.09 -15.00
N LEU A 111 16.42 -28.60 -15.09
CA LEU A 111 15.25 -29.26 -14.50
C LEU A 111 14.76 -30.35 -15.46
N GLY A 112 15.05 -31.62 -15.13
CA GLY A 112 14.50 -32.79 -15.83
C GLY A 112 13.34 -33.41 -15.06
N GLY A 113 12.14 -33.44 -15.64
CA GLY A 113 11.02 -34.26 -15.16
C GLY A 113 11.11 -35.69 -15.72
N ARG A 114 10.95 -36.71 -14.86
CA ARG A 114 10.87 -38.11 -15.28
C ARG A 114 9.41 -38.51 -15.51
N LEU A 115 9.06 -38.92 -16.73
CA LEU A 115 7.79 -39.58 -17.01
C LEU A 115 7.82 -40.99 -16.41
N SER A 116 6.94 -41.31 -15.46
CA SER A 116 6.70 -42.70 -15.07
C SER A 116 5.22 -43.03 -15.15
N ASN A 117 4.90 -44.03 -15.99
CA ASN A 117 3.58 -44.64 -16.23
C ASN A 117 2.58 -43.81 -17.04
N THR A 118 2.70 -43.85 -18.37
CA THR A 118 1.58 -43.58 -19.28
C THR A 118 1.13 -44.88 -19.97
N PRO A 119 -0.19 -45.14 -20.11
CA PRO A 119 -0.67 -46.15 -21.06
C PRO A 119 -0.37 -45.69 -22.50
N ASP A 120 -0.22 -46.63 -23.43
CA ASP A 120 -0.01 -46.35 -24.86
C ASP A 120 -1.03 -45.31 -25.38
N LEU A 121 -0.54 -44.23 -25.98
CA LEU A 121 -1.37 -43.13 -26.49
C LEU A 121 -1.87 -43.45 -27.90
N GLU A 122 -3.13 -43.12 -28.17
CA GLU A 122 -3.71 -43.23 -29.52
C GLU A 122 -3.42 -41.96 -30.34
N PRO A 123 -3.37 -42.03 -31.68
CA PRO A 123 -3.13 -40.87 -32.53
C PRO A 123 -4.21 -39.79 -32.33
N GLY A 124 -3.79 -38.62 -31.83
CA GLY A 124 -4.66 -37.44 -31.66
C GLY A 124 -4.95 -37.03 -30.20
N GLU A 125 -4.30 -37.62 -29.20
CA GLU A 125 -4.39 -37.16 -27.81
C GLU A 125 -3.46 -35.96 -27.52
N GLU A 126 -3.96 -34.96 -26.78
CA GLU A 126 -3.21 -33.79 -26.33
C GLU A 126 -2.31 -34.13 -25.13
N PHE A 127 -1.08 -33.60 -25.12
CA PHE A 127 -0.10 -33.79 -24.04
C PHE A 127 -0.08 -32.59 -23.10
N VAL A 128 0.02 -32.83 -21.78
CA VAL A 128 0.24 -31.80 -20.76
C VAL A 128 1.47 -32.19 -19.94
N PHE A 129 2.47 -31.31 -19.85
CA PHE A 129 3.59 -31.48 -18.94
C PHE A 129 3.17 -31.09 -17.52
N THR A 130 3.27 -32.02 -16.57
CA THR A 130 3.14 -31.72 -15.14
C THR A 130 4.44 -32.15 -14.45
N THR A 131 5.18 -31.18 -13.91
CA THR A 131 6.31 -31.47 -13.01
C THR A 131 5.73 -31.82 -11.65
N SER A 132 5.64 -33.12 -11.33
CA SER A 132 5.12 -33.62 -10.05
C SER A 132 6.20 -33.86 -8.98
N GLY A 133 7.37 -33.23 -9.12
CA GLY A 133 8.44 -33.28 -8.14
C GLY A 133 8.79 -31.87 -7.69
N GLY A 134 8.55 -31.56 -6.42
CA GLY A 134 8.92 -30.28 -5.81
C GLY A 134 10.39 -29.95 -6.00
N ILE A 135 10.68 -28.67 -6.18
CA ILE A 135 12.03 -28.14 -6.24
C ILE A 135 12.66 -28.30 -4.85
N PRO A 136 13.88 -28.84 -4.70
CA PRO A 136 14.53 -28.90 -3.39
C PRO A 136 14.71 -27.49 -2.82
N ASN A 137 14.28 -27.31 -1.57
CA ASN A 137 14.18 -26.05 -0.81
C ASN A 137 15.46 -25.19 -0.67
N ASP A 138 16.59 -25.55 -1.29
CA ASP A 138 17.91 -24.92 -1.11
C ASP A 138 18.56 -24.43 -2.42
N THR A 139 17.82 -24.34 -3.53
CA THR A 139 18.41 -23.89 -4.80
C THR A 139 18.11 -22.40 -5.03
N PRO A 140 19.12 -21.51 -5.12
CA PRO A 140 18.92 -20.14 -5.58
C PRO A 140 18.19 -20.17 -6.93
N VAL A 141 17.27 -19.25 -7.16
CA VAL A 141 16.61 -19.09 -8.46
C VAL A 141 17.65 -18.66 -9.50
N GLY A 142 18.38 -19.63 -10.04
CA GLY A 142 19.45 -19.48 -11.03
C GLY A 142 19.13 -20.34 -12.25
N ASP A 143 19.26 -19.71 -13.41
CA ASP A 143 19.37 -20.25 -14.77
C ASP A 143 18.57 -21.54 -15.07
N TYR A 144 17.30 -21.37 -15.49
CA TYR A 144 16.47 -22.49 -15.97
C TYR A 144 16.54 -22.66 -17.49
N PHE A 145 16.91 -23.87 -17.92
CA PHE A 145 16.59 -24.38 -19.26
C PHE A 145 15.62 -25.56 -19.13
N ILE A 146 14.58 -25.59 -19.97
CA ILE A 146 13.63 -26.72 -20.01
C ILE A 146 14.19 -27.79 -20.95
N ALA A 147 14.52 -28.96 -20.39
CA ALA A 147 14.86 -30.17 -21.13
C ALA A 147 13.93 -31.30 -20.69
N ALA A 148 13.22 -31.93 -21.64
CA ALA A 148 12.37 -33.08 -21.35
C ALA A 148 13.14 -34.38 -21.55
N GLN A 149 13.03 -35.33 -20.61
CA GLN A 149 13.58 -36.69 -20.73
C GLN A 149 12.47 -37.70 -21.09
N ILE A 150 12.62 -38.40 -22.22
CA ILE A 150 11.76 -39.51 -22.65
C ILE A 150 12.50 -40.84 -22.38
N ASP A 151 11.83 -41.81 -21.76
CA ASP A 151 12.44 -43.10 -21.41
C ASP A 151 12.94 -43.87 -22.66
N PRO A 152 14.12 -44.52 -22.60
CA PRO A 152 14.65 -45.32 -23.69
C PRO A 152 13.77 -46.57 -23.90
N GLY A 153 12.87 -46.50 -24.87
CA GLY A 153 11.94 -47.59 -25.19
C GLY A 153 10.57 -47.15 -25.69
N GLN A 154 10.17 -45.90 -25.46
CA GLN A 154 8.96 -45.35 -26.08
C GLN A 154 9.25 -44.96 -27.54
N LYS A 155 8.75 -45.77 -28.48
CA LYS A 155 8.79 -45.43 -29.90
C LYS A 155 7.62 -44.49 -30.21
N ILE A 156 7.92 -43.24 -30.55
CA ILE A 156 7.03 -42.48 -31.43
C ILE A 156 7.11 -43.19 -32.78
N THR A 157 6.13 -44.03 -33.09
CA THR A 157 6.07 -44.67 -34.40
C THR A 157 5.93 -43.60 -35.46
N GLU A 158 6.91 -43.51 -36.36
CA GLU A 158 6.81 -42.75 -37.60
C GLU A 158 5.49 -43.10 -38.30
N SER A 159 4.51 -42.21 -38.20
CA SER A 159 3.32 -42.28 -39.03
C SER A 159 3.09 -40.92 -39.67
N ASN A 160 3.45 -40.90 -40.96
CA ASN A 160 3.04 -40.01 -42.04
C ASN A 160 2.98 -38.49 -41.79
N GLU A 161 3.67 -37.80 -42.70
CA GLU A 161 3.49 -36.40 -43.07
C GLU A 161 2.09 -35.85 -42.72
N ALA A 162 2.07 -34.79 -41.90
CA ALA A 162 0.93 -33.95 -41.51
C ALA A 162 0.16 -34.25 -40.21
N ASN A 163 0.84 -34.73 -39.15
CA ASN A 163 0.34 -34.56 -37.78
C ASN A 163 1.13 -33.44 -37.08
N ASN A 164 0.53 -32.25 -37.00
CA ASN A 164 0.95 -31.22 -36.05
C ASN A 164 0.84 -31.83 -34.65
N VAL A 165 1.97 -32.15 -34.02
CA VAL A 165 2.01 -32.28 -32.57
C VAL A 165 1.77 -30.87 -32.04
N SER A 166 0.55 -30.57 -31.61
CA SER A 166 0.26 -29.32 -30.92
C SER A 166 0.80 -29.43 -29.51
N PHE A 167 1.92 -28.78 -29.25
CA PHE A 167 2.36 -28.53 -27.88
C PHE A 167 1.44 -27.46 -27.29
N THR A 168 0.78 -27.79 -26.18
CA THR A 168 0.15 -26.78 -25.33
C THR A 168 1.25 -25.91 -24.72
N PRO A 169 0.97 -24.63 -24.41
CA PRO A 169 1.94 -23.76 -23.74
C PRO A 169 2.49 -24.43 -22.50
N LEU A 170 3.82 -24.44 -22.34
CA LEU A 170 4.44 -24.98 -21.12
C LEU A 170 4.03 -24.08 -19.94
N GLN A 171 3.47 -24.70 -18.91
CA GLN A 171 3.15 -24.03 -17.66
C GLN A 171 4.33 -24.24 -16.71
N ILE A 172 5.04 -23.16 -16.38
CA ILE A 172 6.06 -23.19 -15.33
C ILE A 172 5.30 -22.97 -14.03
N THR A 173 5.28 -23.97 -13.14
CA THR A 173 4.78 -23.84 -11.77
C THR A 173 5.96 -23.69 -10.81
N SER A 174 6.04 -22.57 -10.08
CA SER A 174 6.90 -22.53 -8.88
C SER A 174 6.04 -22.77 -7.65
N THR A 175 6.39 -23.80 -6.89
CA THR A 175 5.81 -24.11 -5.59
C THR A 175 6.56 -23.30 -4.53
N SER A 176 5.89 -22.36 -3.88
CA SER A 176 6.39 -21.75 -2.65
C SER A 176 6.34 -22.78 -1.51
N PRO A 177 7.34 -22.85 -0.61
CA PRO A 177 7.29 -23.73 0.56
C PRO A 177 6.14 -23.39 1.54
N GLU A 178 5.44 -22.27 1.36
CA GLU A 178 4.33 -21.82 2.21
C GLU A 178 2.92 -22.05 1.61
N GLY A 179 2.81 -22.69 0.44
CA GLY A 179 1.50 -23.04 -0.14
C GLY A 179 0.68 -21.84 -0.63
N ASP A 180 1.25 -20.63 -0.63
CA ASP A 180 0.66 -19.48 -1.31
C ASP A 180 0.86 -19.70 -2.82
N ASP A 181 -0.24 -20.08 -3.49
CA ASP A 181 -0.49 -20.26 -4.92
C ASP A 181 0.69 -20.71 -5.82
N ASP A 182 0.49 -21.83 -6.52
CA ASP A 182 1.33 -22.21 -7.66
C ASP A 182 1.40 -21.04 -8.67
N PHE A 183 2.58 -20.43 -8.78
CA PHE A 183 2.79 -19.42 -9.80
C PHE A 183 2.87 -20.10 -11.16
N VAL A 184 1.81 -20.00 -11.95
CA VAL A 184 1.73 -20.54 -13.32
C VAL A 184 2.15 -19.45 -14.31
N ILE A 185 3.36 -19.54 -14.85
CA ILE A 185 3.71 -18.77 -16.06
C ILE A 185 3.31 -19.57 -17.29
N ASN A 186 2.41 -19.03 -18.10
CA ASN A 186 2.18 -19.54 -19.45
C ASN A 186 3.34 -19.11 -20.35
N ALA A 187 4.15 -20.06 -20.84
CA ALA A 187 5.27 -19.76 -21.73
C ALA A 187 4.87 -19.02 -23.03
N SER A 188 3.61 -19.12 -23.46
CA SER A 188 3.07 -18.36 -24.60
C SER A 188 2.83 -16.87 -24.33
N GLU A 189 2.83 -16.46 -23.07
CA GLU A 189 2.57 -15.08 -22.62
C GLU A 189 3.87 -14.35 -22.24
N VAL A 190 5.01 -15.04 -22.27
CA VAL A 190 6.33 -14.51 -21.93
C VAL A 190 7.02 -13.95 -23.19
N PRO A 191 7.27 -12.62 -23.28
CA PRO A 191 7.99 -12.04 -24.40
C PRO A 191 9.41 -12.61 -24.52
N GLY A 192 9.79 -13.06 -25.73
CA GLY A 192 11.12 -13.63 -26.00
C GLY A 192 11.23 -15.14 -25.81
N PHE A 193 10.12 -15.83 -25.51
CA PHE A 193 10.06 -17.29 -25.58
C PHE A 193 9.76 -17.73 -27.02
N GLU A 194 10.69 -18.46 -27.64
CA GLU A 194 10.56 -19.03 -28.99
C GLU A 194 10.70 -20.55 -28.92
N LEU A 195 9.61 -21.28 -29.15
CA LEU A 195 9.67 -22.72 -29.38
C LEU A 195 10.33 -22.99 -30.74
N LEU A 196 11.22 -23.97 -30.81
CA LEU A 196 11.73 -24.45 -32.08
C LEU A 196 10.58 -25.12 -32.86
N GLU A 197 10.47 -24.80 -34.16
CA GLU A 197 9.52 -25.50 -35.05
C GLU A 197 9.72 -27.02 -35.05
N GLN A 198 10.94 -27.47 -34.74
CA GLN A 198 11.27 -28.87 -34.50
C GLN A 198 12.13 -28.98 -33.23
N PRO A 199 11.70 -29.72 -32.20
CA PRO A 199 12.53 -30.08 -31.06
C PRO A 199 13.88 -30.66 -31.50
N LEU A 200 14.97 -30.18 -30.92
CA LEU A 200 16.31 -30.69 -31.19
C LEU A 200 16.66 -31.76 -30.15
N GLN A 201 16.87 -33.00 -30.59
CA GLN A 201 17.38 -34.02 -29.68
C GLN A 201 18.87 -33.76 -29.40
N ILE A 202 19.20 -33.42 -28.16
CA ILE A 202 20.56 -33.09 -27.75
C ILE A 202 21.27 -34.26 -27.05
N ASP A 203 20.50 -35.25 -26.58
CA ASP A 203 21.01 -36.55 -26.12
C ASP A 203 19.91 -37.63 -26.22
N GLU A 204 20.25 -38.90 -25.99
CA GLU A 204 19.27 -40.00 -25.99
C GLU A 204 18.19 -39.75 -24.92
N GLY A 205 16.96 -39.55 -25.38
CA GLY A 205 15.83 -39.16 -24.53
C GLY A 205 15.75 -37.67 -24.17
N ILE A 206 16.75 -36.84 -24.45
CA ILE A 206 16.78 -35.42 -24.06
C ILE A 206 16.52 -34.51 -25.26
N TRP A 207 15.47 -33.70 -25.17
CA TRP A 207 15.05 -32.78 -26.24
C TRP A 207 15.11 -31.32 -25.78
N PHE A 208 15.67 -30.47 -26.64
CA PHE A 208 15.67 -29.02 -26.53
C PHE A 208 14.50 -28.45 -27.35
N LEU A 209 13.63 -27.68 -26.69
CA LEU A 209 12.33 -27.30 -27.22
C LEU A 209 12.25 -25.83 -27.68
N GLY A 210 13.17 -24.97 -27.28
CA GLY A 210 13.08 -23.53 -27.56
C GLY A 210 14.06 -22.69 -26.73
N THR A 211 14.16 -21.40 -27.06
CA THR A 211 14.88 -20.40 -26.27
C THR A 211 13.90 -19.54 -25.48
N GLY A 212 14.26 -19.15 -24.25
CA GLY A 212 13.48 -18.22 -23.42
C GLY A 212 14.29 -16.96 -23.05
N PRO A 213 13.64 -15.95 -22.45
CA PRO A 213 14.34 -14.81 -21.87
C PRO A 213 15.35 -15.28 -20.81
N SER A 214 16.49 -14.60 -20.73
CA SER A 214 17.49 -14.82 -19.68
C SER A 214 16.90 -14.62 -18.26
N PRO A 215 17.51 -15.13 -17.19
CA PRO A 215 17.05 -14.92 -15.81
C PRO A 215 16.92 -13.44 -15.42
N ASP A 216 17.79 -12.58 -15.94
CA ASP A 216 17.67 -11.12 -15.78
C ASP A 216 16.44 -10.55 -16.52
N GLN A 217 16.07 -11.13 -17.66
CA GLN A 217 14.85 -10.79 -18.39
C GLN A 217 13.58 -11.39 -17.76
N LEU A 218 13.67 -12.54 -17.08
CA LEU A 218 12.56 -13.10 -16.28
C LEU A 218 12.35 -12.30 -14.99
N ARG A 219 13.41 -11.82 -14.34
CA ARG A 219 13.34 -10.87 -13.21
C ARG A 219 12.63 -9.55 -13.56
N LEU A 220 12.67 -9.15 -14.82
CA LEU A 220 11.94 -7.99 -15.37
C LEU A 220 10.46 -8.30 -15.69
N LEU A 221 10.03 -9.56 -15.55
CA LEU A 221 8.69 -10.05 -15.89
C LEU A 221 7.89 -10.56 -14.68
N LEU A 222 8.50 -10.59 -13.48
CA LEU A 222 7.84 -11.00 -12.23
C LEU A 222 7.51 -9.77 -11.37
N PRO A 223 6.39 -9.76 -10.64
CA PRO A 223 6.07 -8.63 -9.76
C PRO A 223 7.17 -8.41 -8.71
N THR A 224 7.52 -7.16 -8.48
CA THR A 224 8.58 -6.74 -7.55
C THR A 224 8.04 -5.73 -6.55
N ASN A 225 8.80 -5.40 -5.49
CA ASN A 225 8.41 -4.27 -4.63
C ASN A 225 8.31 -2.96 -5.43
N VAL A 226 9.05 -2.83 -6.53
CA VAL A 226 8.93 -1.68 -7.45
C VAL A 226 7.59 -1.70 -8.20
N ASN A 227 7.11 -2.84 -8.67
CA ASN A 227 5.79 -2.93 -9.29
C ASN A 227 4.67 -2.69 -8.29
N ALA A 228 4.84 -3.15 -7.04
CA ALA A 228 3.92 -2.87 -5.95
C ALA A 228 3.90 -1.37 -5.57
N ALA A 229 5.04 -0.69 -5.67
CA ALA A 229 5.15 0.76 -5.51
C ALA A 229 4.47 1.49 -6.68
N ASP A 230 4.67 1.04 -7.92
CA ASP A 230 4.02 1.59 -9.12
C ASP A 230 2.48 1.42 -9.07
N THR A 231 2.00 0.23 -8.68
CA THR A 231 0.56 -0.07 -8.47
C THR A 231 -0.09 0.92 -7.48
N THR A 232 0.66 1.36 -6.46
CA THR A 232 0.16 2.33 -5.48
C THR A 232 0.60 3.77 -5.77
N ASN A 233 1.27 4.01 -6.90
CA ASN A 233 1.95 5.27 -7.26
C ASN A 233 2.91 5.80 -6.18
N THR A 234 3.45 4.93 -5.33
CA THR A 234 4.40 5.26 -4.26
C THR A 234 5.77 5.63 -4.82
N ASP A 235 6.16 5.05 -5.95
CA ASP A 235 7.40 5.37 -6.64
C ASP A 235 7.50 6.85 -7.06
N GLN A 236 6.35 7.50 -7.30
CA GLN A 236 6.25 8.92 -7.63
C GLN A 236 6.75 9.85 -6.51
N LEU A 237 6.78 9.36 -5.26
CA LEU A 237 7.23 10.11 -4.09
C LEU A 237 8.75 10.04 -3.89
N TRP A 238 9.41 9.03 -4.48
CA TRP A 238 10.84 8.76 -4.28
C TRP A 238 11.75 9.83 -4.88
N LEU A 239 13.05 9.72 -4.59
CA LEU A 239 14.09 10.46 -5.29
C LEU A 239 14.00 10.24 -6.81
N ASN A 240 13.83 11.34 -7.55
CA ASN A 240 13.55 11.37 -8.99
C ASN A 240 12.18 10.79 -9.42
N GLY A 241 11.26 10.57 -8.49
CA GLY A 241 9.86 10.26 -8.79
C GLY A 241 9.16 11.46 -9.45
N GLY A 242 8.01 11.22 -10.07
CA GLY A 242 7.30 12.22 -10.90
C GLY A 242 6.88 13.48 -10.14
N LEU A 243 6.74 13.43 -8.81
CA LEU A 243 6.36 14.59 -8.00
C LEU A 243 7.56 15.41 -7.49
N GLY A 244 8.80 14.88 -7.61
CA GLY A 244 10.01 15.58 -7.18
C GLY A 244 10.13 15.80 -5.66
N LEU A 245 9.37 15.07 -4.84
CA LEU A 245 9.35 15.20 -3.37
C LEU A 245 10.60 14.61 -2.71
N ASN A 246 11.19 13.57 -3.32
CA ASN A 246 12.42 12.91 -2.86
C ASN A 246 12.33 12.31 -1.45
N LEU A 247 11.20 11.68 -1.14
CA LEU A 247 10.91 11.06 0.15
C LEU A 247 11.54 9.67 0.23
N ASP A 248 11.96 9.27 1.43
CA ASP A 248 12.60 7.97 1.67
C ASP A 248 12.32 7.36 3.06
N GLY A 249 11.61 8.07 3.94
CA GLY A 249 11.28 7.67 5.31
C GLY A 249 12.42 7.88 6.30
N SER A 250 13.49 8.57 5.92
CA SER A 250 14.64 8.79 6.80
C SER A 250 14.27 9.50 8.11
N GLY A 251 14.84 9.03 9.21
CA GLY A 251 14.57 9.56 10.55
C GLY A 251 13.25 9.10 11.19
N LEU A 252 12.38 8.41 10.45
CA LEU A 252 11.16 7.81 10.98
C LEU A 252 11.40 6.37 11.41
N THR A 253 10.53 5.85 12.28
CA THR A 253 10.58 4.47 12.77
C THR A 253 9.19 3.83 12.67
N VAL A 254 9.14 2.62 12.11
CA VAL A 254 7.93 1.79 12.03
C VAL A 254 8.07 0.58 12.96
N GLY A 255 7.01 0.24 13.67
CA GLY A 255 6.94 -1.02 14.43
C GLY A 255 6.42 -2.16 13.55
N VAL A 256 7.04 -3.32 13.61
CA VAL A 256 6.68 -4.50 12.80
C VAL A 256 6.50 -5.68 13.74
N TRP A 257 5.26 -6.14 13.89
CA TRP A 257 4.89 -7.32 14.68
C TRP A 257 4.58 -8.48 13.74
N GLU A 258 5.23 -9.62 13.97
CA GLU A 258 5.08 -10.79 13.09
C GLU A 258 4.90 -12.08 13.88
N ALA A 259 4.02 -12.95 13.37
CA ALA A 259 3.79 -14.25 13.97
C ALA A 259 4.97 -15.19 13.64
N GLY A 260 5.55 -15.80 14.68
CA GLY A 260 6.52 -16.88 14.51
C GLY A 260 8.00 -16.45 14.45
N GLY A 261 8.32 -15.16 14.46
CA GLY A 261 9.70 -14.71 14.64
C GLY A 261 9.96 -13.24 14.31
N TYR A 262 11.23 -12.93 14.11
CA TYR A 262 11.76 -11.57 14.03
C TYR A 262 12.39 -11.28 12.67
N VAL A 263 12.57 -9.99 12.37
CA VAL A 263 13.30 -9.52 11.19
C VAL A 263 14.79 -9.88 11.32
N ARG A 264 15.39 -10.43 10.26
CA ARG A 264 16.84 -10.60 10.17
C ARG A 264 17.53 -9.24 10.08
N ASN A 265 17.98 -8.72 11.22
CA ASN A 265 18.63 -7.41 11.31
C ASN A 265 20.01 -7.32 10.62
N THR A 266 20.61 -8.45 10.24
CA THR A 266 21.87 -8.51 9.50
C THR A 266 21.69 -8.56 7.99
N HIS A 267 20.46 -8.68 7.49
CA HIS A 267 20.18 -8.69 6.06
C HIS A 267 20.72 -7.41 5.41
N ARG A 268 21.41 -7.52 4.27
CA ARG A 268 22.14 -6.41 3.65
C ARG A 268 21.25 -5.22 3.28
N GLU A 269 19.96 -5.47 3.04
CA GLU A 269 18.97 -4.42 2.79
C GLU A 269 18.59 -3.63 4.05
N LEU A 270 18.66 -4.24 5.23
CA LEU A 270 18.09 -3.75 6.48
C LEU A 270 19.14 -3.47 7.56
N THR A 271 20.39 -3.85 7.30
CA THR A 271 21.49 -3.78 8.25
C THR A 271 21.70 -2.37 8.78
N GLY A 272 21.78 -2.23 10.10
CA GLY A 272 21.92 -0.95 10.79
C GLY A 272 20.62 -0.15 10.98
N ARG A 273 19.48 -0.61 10.45
CA ARG A 273 18.17 0.06 10.57
C ARG A 273 17.11 -0.76 11.31
N VAL A 274 17.43 -1.97 11.77
CA VAL A 274 16.52 -2.82 12.56
C VAL A 274 16.92 -2.82 14.03
N THR A 275 15.97 -2.48 14.90
CA THR A 275 16.04 -2.63 16.36
C THR A 275 14.98 -3.63 16.82
N PHE A 276 15.14 -4.18 18.02
CA PHE A 276 14.15 -5.09 18.61
C PHE A 276 13.43 -4.37 19.75
N GLY A 277 12.11 -4.51 19.77
CA GLY A 277 11.28 -3.87 20.77
C GLY A 277 11.11 -4.67 22.05
N ASP A 278 11.22 -5.99 21.94
CA ASP A 278 11.06 -6.98 22.99
C ASP A 278 12.23 -8.00 22.95
N GLY A 279 11.96 -9.28 23.21
CA GLY A 279 12.97 -10.35 23.10
C GLY A 279 13.47 -10.52 21.66
N VAL A 280 14.43 -11.43 21.46
CA VAL A 280 14.80 -11.87 20.10
C VAL A 280 14.83 -13.38 20.07
N GLY A 281 14.05 -13.94 19.15
CA GLY A 281 13.94 -15.35 18.84
C GLY A 281 14.56 -15.70 17.49
N ASN A 282 13.92 -16.60 16.76
CA ASN A 282 14.36 -16.99 15.42
C ASN A 282 14.02 -15.90 14.41
N PHE A 283 14.89 -15.69 13.43
CA PHE A 283 14.56 -14.89 12.26
C PHE A 283 13.74 -15.72 11.28
N THR A 284 12.73 -15.11 10.67
CA THR A 284 11.83 -15.78 9.71
C THR A 284 11.79 -15.06 8.38
N ASP A 285 11.58 -15.82 7.31
CA ASP A 285 11.47 -15.29 5.96
C ASP A 285 10.29 -14.34 5.87
N HIS A 286 9.14 -14.73 6.43
CA HIS A 286 7.94 -13.89 6.47
C HIS A 286 8.20 -12.52 7.11
N ALA A 287 8.76 -12.46 8.33
CA ALA A 287 9.04 -11.19 8.99
C ALA A 287 10.08 -10.34 8.25
N THR A 288 11.11 -10.98 7.69
CA THR A 288 12.15 -10.28 6.94
C THR A 288 11.65 -9.77 5.59
N HIS A 289 10.68 -10.47 4.98
CA HIS A 289 10.04 -10.09 3.73
C HIS A 289 9.12 -8.89 3.92
N VAL A 290 8.27 -8.93 4.95
CA VAL A 290 7.43 -7.79 5.39
C VAL A 290 8.29 -6.55 5.64
N ALA A 291 9.35 -6.69 6.44
CA ALA A 291 10.27 -5.59 6.73
C ALA A 291 11.00 -5.07 5.47
N GLY A 292 11.35 -5.97 4.55
CA GLY A 292 11.94 -5.61 3.26
C GLY A 292 10.97 -4.81 2.39
N THR A 293 9.70 -5.20 2.34
CA THR A 293 8.67 -4.48 1.57
C THR A 293 8.48 -3.08 2.12
N ILE A 294 8.51 -2.91 3.46
CA ILE A 294 8.45 -1.57 4.04
C ILE A 294 9.72 -0.76 3.75
N GLY A 295 10.90 -1.34 3.98
CA GLY A 295 12.11 -0.56 4.21
C GLY A 295 13.40 -1.10 3.63
N ALA A 296 13.42 -2.08 2.74
CA ALA A 296 14.66 -2.52 2.09
C ALA A 296 15.34 -1.36 1.36
N SER A 297 16.66 -1.22 1.53
CA SER A 297 17.45 -0.08 1.03
C SER A 297 17.39 0.11 -0.48
N GLY A 298 17.10 -0.96 -1.23
CA GLY A 298 17.17 -1.00 -2.68
C GLY A 298 18.58 -1.34 -3.19
N LEU A 299 19.36 -2.11 -2.41
CA LEU A 299 20.63 -2.63 -2.89
C LEU A 299 20.41 -3.60 -4.06
N ASP A 300 19.39 -4.44 -3.96
CA ASP A 300 18.68 -4.97 -5.11
C ASP A 300 17.55 -4.00 -5.49
N PRO A 301 17.58 -3.39 -6.68
CA PRO A 301 16.55 -2.44 -7.10
C PRO A 301 15.14 -3.01 -7.09
N ASN A 302 14.96 -4.30 -7.37
CA ASN A 302 13.65 -4.96 -7.44
C ASN A 302 13.08 -5.22 -6.05
N ALA A 303 13.93 -5.34 -5.02
CA ALA A 303 13.49 -5.54 -3.64
C ALA A 303 13.32 -4.21 -2.88
N ARG A 304 13.57 -3.06 -3.51
CA ARG A 304 13.51 -1.75 -2.85
C ARG A 304 12.17 -1.56 -2.14
N GLY A 305 12.23 -1.34 -0.82
CA GLY A 305 11.04 -1.08 -0.02
C GLY A 305 10.46 0.30 -0.27
N MET A 306 9.19 0.47 0.07
CA MET A 306 8.41 1.69 -0.19
C MET A 306 9.03 2.90 0.53
N ALA A 307 9.50 2.75 1.77
CA ALA A 307 10.23 3.76 2.54
C ALA A 307 11.68 3.31 2.81
N ASN A 308 12.53 3.34 1.78
CA ASN A 308 13.81 2.63 1.75
C ASN A 308 14.88 3.10 2.76
N GLN A 309 14.66 4.17 3.53
CA GLN A 309 15.54 4.64 4.61
C GLN A 309 14.88 4.63 5.99
N VAL A 310 13.65 4.12 6.13
CA VAL A 310 12.97 4.02 7.43
C VAL A 310 13.70 3.08 8.40
N ASN A 311 13.61 3.36 9.70
CA ASN A 311 14.04 2.43 10.74
C ASN A 311 12.92 1.44 11.09
N ILE A 312 13.26 0.20 11.37
CA ILE A 312 12.33 -0.86 11.75
C ILE A 312 12.55 -1.23 13.21
N ARG A 313 11.47 -1.33 13.95
CA ARG A 313 11.43 -1.87 15.31
C ARG A 313 10.65 -3.16 15.29
N SER A 314 11.36 -4.29 15.35
CA SER A 314 10.81 -5.63 15.18
C SER A 314 10.36 -6.23 16.51
N TYR A 315 9.23 -6.93 16.45
CA TYR A 315 8.61 -7.67 17.54
C TYR A 315 8.14 -9.04 17.05
N ASP A 316 7.99 -10.00 17.97
CA ASP A 316 7.07 -11.11 17.74
C ASP A 316 5.62 -10.65 18.02
N ALA A 317 4.63 -11.42 17.60
CA ALA A 317 3.22 -11.07 17.82
C ALA A 317 2.74 -11.27 19.29
N ALA A 318 3.60 -11.65 20.23
CA ALA A 318 3.16 -11.96 21.59
C ALA A 318 3.02 -10.69 22.44
N ASN A 319 1.82 -10.45 22.98
CA ASN A 319 1.48 -9.23 23.75
C ASN A 319 1.48 -7.93 22.92
N ASP A 320 1.38 -8.06 21.59
CA ASP A 320 1.31 -7.00 20.60
C ASP A 320 0.52 -5.75 21.03
N ILE A 321 -0.73 -5.88 21.49
CA ILE A 321 -1.58 -4.74 21.88
C ILE A 321 -0.96 -3.95 23.05
N THR A 322 -0.34 -4.64 24.02
CA THR A 322 0.30 -4.00 25.17
C THR A 322 1.59 -3.29 24.76
N GLU A 323 2.36 -3.92 23.88
CA GLU A 323 3.61 -3.36 23.36
C GLU A 323 3.35 -2.15 22.48
N LEU A 324 2.33 -2.23 21.62
CA LEU A 324 1.89 -1.15 20.76
C LEU A 324 1.58 0.11 21.58
N GLY A 325 0.85 -0.03 22.69
CA GLY A 325 0.56 1.10 23.58
C GLY A 325 1.79 1.64 24.33
N THR A 326 2.79 0.80 24.60
CA THR A 326 4.03 1.21 25.27
C THR A 326 4.94 2.00 24.33
N ASP A 327 5.03 1.55 23.07
CA ASP A 327 5.99 2.05 22.09
C ASP A 327 5.36 3.03 21.10
N ALA A 328 4.08 3.39 21.27
CA ALA A 328 3.36 4.35 20.43
C ALA A 328 4.05 5.71 20.27
N SER A 329 4.88 6.12 21.23
CA SER A 329 5.66 7.37 21.16
C SER A 329 6.98 7.24 20.41
N LEU A 330 7.41 6.01 20.08
CA LEU A 330 8.68 5.70 19.44
C LEU A 330 8.55 5.38 17.95
N ILE A 331 7.32 5.16 17.48
CA ILE A 331 7.02 4.76 16.11
C ILE A 331 5.96 5.70 15.52
N VAL A 332 5.96 5.88 14.20
CA VAL A 332 4.96 6.70 13.49
C VAL A 332 3.82 5.86 12.91
N ALA A 333 4.07 4.58 12.67
CA ALA A 333 3.10 3.60 12.21
C ALA A 333 3.47 2.21 12.73
N SER A 334 2.50 1.28 12.74
CA SER A 334 2.75 -0.15 12.97
C SER A 334 2.21 -1.01 11.85
N ASN A 335 2.93 -2.08 11.51
CA ASN A 335 2.50 -3.14 10.60
C ASN A 335 2.23 -4.45 11.37
N HIS A 336 1.12 -5.09 11.04
CA HIS A 336 0.71 -6.37 11.58
C HIS A 336 0.25 -7.28 10.42
N SER A 337 1.13 -8.16 9.95
CA SER A 337 0.87 -9.04 8.79
C SER A 337 0.48 -10.47 9.20
N TYR A 338 -0.26 -10.60 10.30
CA TYR A 338 -0.72 -11.86 10.88
C TYR A 338 -2.18 -11.79 11.33
N SER A 339 -2.77 -12.95 11.63
CA SER A 339 -4.11 -13.08 12.18
C SER A 339 -4.19 -14.23 13.19
N ASN A 340 -5.32 -14.29 13.91
CA ASN A 340 -5.68 -15.46 14.69
C ASN A 340 -6.13 -16.60 13.76
N TRP A 341 -5.75 -17.83 14.12
CA TRP A 341 -6.20 -19.04 13.44
C TRP A 341 -7.73 -19.13 13.52
N THR A 342 -8.40 -19.06 12.38
CA THR A 342 -9.85 -18.90 12.23
C THR A 342 -10.28 -19.68 11.00
N GLY A 343 -11.43 -20.38 11.02
CA GLY A 343 -11.90 -21.12 9.84
C GLY A 343 -11.04 -22.32 9.45
N TRP A 344 -10.86 -22.54 8.14
CA TRP A 344 -10.04 -23.61 7.58
C TRP A 344 -8.56 -23.24 7.52
N ASP A 345 -7.67 -24.17 7.88
CA ASP A 345 -6.25 -24.12 7.50
C ASP A 345 -5.74 -25.53 7.19
N THR A 346 -5.04 -25.67 6.05
CA THR A 346 -4.53 -26.96 5.55
C THR A 346 -3.04 -27.18 5.87
N ARG A 347 -2.37 -26.15 6.38
CA ARG A 347 -0.92 -26.11 6.66
C ARG A 347 -0.61 -26.56 8.08
N PHE A 348 -1.59 -26.54 8.98
CA PHE A 348 -1.38 -26.92 10.37
C PHE A 348 -0.96 -28.39 10.51
N ASN A 349 0.17 -28.61 11.21
CA ASN A 349 0.72 -29.94 11.44
C ASN A 349 0.50 -30.39 12.89
N TRP A 350 -0.31 -31.43 13.07
CA TRP A 350 -0.61 -32.02 14.39
C TRP A 350 0.48 -33.00 14.90
N GLY A 351 1.69 -32.89 14.36
CA GLY A 351 2.85 -33.70 14.72
C GLY A 351 2.81 -35.12 14.16
N SER A 352 3.77 -35.95 14.57
CA SER A 352 4.06 -37.25 13.92
C SER A 352 2.91 -38.29 13.97
N ALA A 353 1.88 -38.08 14.79
CA ALA A 353 0.76 -39.01 14.92
C ALA A 353 -0.32 -38.79 13.84
N VAL A 354 -0.44 -37.56 13.32
CA VAL A 354 -1.52 -37.14 12.42
C VAL A 354 -0.96 -36.51 11.15
N GLY A 355 0.17 -35.81 11.24
CA GLY A 355 0.78 -35.08 10.14
C GLY A 355 0.01 -33.82 9.78
N ALA A 356 0.29 -33.31 8.58
CA ALA A 356 -0.50 -32.26 7.94
C ALA A 356 -1.90 -32.81 7.61
N VAL A 357 -2.92 -32.01 7.91
CA VAL A 357 -4.33 -32.38 7.77
C VAL A 357 -5.17 -31.11 7.76
N ASP A 358 -6.25 -31.11 6.97
CA ASP A 358 -7.26 -30.05 7.02
C ASP A 358 -7.69 -29.82 8.48
N SER A 359 -7.58 -28.59 8.95
CA SER A 359 -7.88 -28.21 10.33
C SER A 359 -8.95 -27.10 10.33
N TRP A 360 -10.02 -27.33 11.07
CA TRP A 360 -11.09 -26.36 11.27
C TRP A 360 -11.03 -25.81 12.69
N PHE A 361 -10.83 -24.50 12.83
CA PHE A 361 -10.49 -23.84 14.10
C PHE A 361 -11.68 -23.39 14.97
N GLU A 362 -12.87 -23.99 14.78
CA GLU A 362 -14.06 -23.72 15.60
C GLU A 362 -14.68 -25.00 16.21
N ASP A 363 -15.56 -24.83 17.22
CA ASP A 363 -16.32 -25.90 17.86
C ASP A 363 -17.44 -26.47 16.96
N ARG A 364 -17.17 -27.64 16.36
CA ARG A 364 -18.14 -28.37 15.52
C ARG A 364 -19.33 -28.93 16.28
N GLY A 365 -19.30 -28.94 17.61
CA GLY A 365 -20.43 -29.31 18.44
C GLY A 365 -21.50 -28.20 18.55
N SER A 366 -21.10 -26.96 18.34
CA SER A 366 -21.93 -25.77 18.62
C SER A 366 -22.30 -25.00 17.36
N PHE A 367 -21.44 -25.01 16.34
CA PHE A 367 -21.63 -24.18 15.14
C PHE A 367 -21.39 -24.95 13.83
N THR A 368 -22.07 -24.49 12.78
CA THR A 368 -21.91 -24.99 11.41
C THR A 368 -20.96 -24.15 10.57
N GLU A 369 -20.48 -23.05 11.14
CA GLU A 369 -19.67 -21.98 10.57
C GLU A 369 -18.82 -21.35 11.68
N GLU A 370 -17.80 -20.60 11.29
CA GLU A 370 -16.85 -19.91 12.18
C GLU A 370 -17.48 -18.64 12.76
N THR A 371 -17.46 -18.50 14.08
CA THR A 371 -18.12 -17.36 14.75
C THR A 371 -17.20 -16.17 14.98
N ASN A 372 -15.92 -16.27 14.63
CA ASN A 372 -14.95 -15.21 14.81
C ASN A 372 -14.68 -14.40 13.54
N PHE A 373 -15.10 -14.87 12.37
CA PHE A 373 -15.13 -13.99 11.20
C PHE A 373 -16.08 -12.81 11.45
N GLY A 374 -15.68 -11.62 11.01
CA GLY A 374 -16.46 -10.38 11.13
C GLY A 374 -16.59 -9.81 12.55
N LYS A 375 -16.22 -10.58 13.57
CA LYS A 375 -16.62 -10.32 14.94
C LYS A 375 -15.71 -9.37 15.69
N TYR A 376 -16.32 -8.31 16.21
CA TYR A 376 -15.67 -7.38 17.12
C TYR A 376 -15.52 -8.00 18.52
N ASN A 377 -14.36 -8.59 18.83
CA ASN A 377 -14.09 -9.26 20.10
C ASN A 377 -13.34 -8.36 21.10
N ASN A 378 -12.86 -8.93 22.23
CA ASN A 378 -12.11 -8.16 23.22
C ASN A 378 -10.75 -7.67 22.73
N ASP A 379 -10.12 -8.38 21.80
CA ASP A 379 -8.81 -8.00 21.25
C ASP A 379 -8.98 -6.77 20.34
N ALA A 380 -9.96 -6.79 19.43
CA ALA A 380 -10.35 -5.62 18.64
C ALA A 380 -10.73 -4.40 19.51
N ARG A 381 -11.46 -4.64 20.61
CA ARG A 381 -11.81 -3.60 21.59
C ARG A 381 -10.58 -3.01 22.29
N ASN A 382 -9.65 -3.86 22.71
CA ASN A 382 -8.44 -3.42 23.40
C ASN A 382 -7.52 -2.66 22.44
N LEU A 383 -7.43 -3.10 21.19
CA LEU A 383 -6.71 -2.41 20.13
C LEU A 383 -7.31 -1.02 19.86
N ASP A 384 -8.64 -0.92 19.71
CA ASP A 384 -9.30 0.38 19.55
C ASP A 384 -9.03 1.32 20.73
N GLN A 385 -9.01 0.80 21.96
CA GLN A 385 -8.68 1.58 23.15
C GLN A 385 -7.24 2.12 23.12
N VAL A 386 -6.27 1.25 22.79
CA VAL A 386 -4.86 1.65 22.67
C VAL A 386 -4.68 2.72 21.60
N LEU A 387 -5.34 2.58 20.45
CA LEU A 387 -5.25 3.56 19.35
C LEU A 387 -5.98 4.86 19.67
N PHE A 388 -7.09 4.80 20.40
CA PHE A 388 -7.78 6.00 20.89
C PHE A 388 -6.92 6.81 21.86
N ASP A 389 -6.18 6.12 22.75
CA ASP A 389 -5.26 6.76 23.69
C ASP A 389 -3.98 7.30 23.00
N ASN A 390 -3.67 6.83 21.79
CA ASN A 390 -2.50 7.21 20.99
C ASN A 390 -2.90 7.73 19.60
N PRO A 391 -3.52 8.92 19.52
CA PRO A 391 -4.21 9.39 18.31
C PRO A 391 -3.30 9.76 17.13
N ASN A 392 -1.98 9.64 17.27
CA ASN A 392 -1.00 9.89 16.19
C ASN A 392 -0.38 8.60 15.64
N LEU A 393 -0.74 7.45 16.20
CA LEU A 393 -0.25 6.15 15.76
C LEU A 393 -1.25 5.50 14.80
N LEU A 394 -0.88 5.38 13.52
CA LEU A 394 -1.63 4.56 12.58
C LEU A 394 -1.20 3.10 12.70
N SER A 395 -2.16 2.20 12.94
CA SER A 395 -1.92 0.76 12.99
C SER A 395 -2.52 0.09 11.76
N ILE A 396 -1.67 -0.63 11.01
CA ILE A 396 -1.96 -1.16 9.68
C ILE A 396 -1.93 -2.68 9.73
N TRP A 397 -3.01 -3.32 9.28
CA TRP A 397 -3.24 -4.75 9.41
C TRP A 397 -3.54 -5.39 8.07
N SER A 398 -3.00 -6.58 7.83
CA SER A 398 -3.41 -7.44 6.71
C SER A 398 -4.85 -7.92 6.90
N ALA A 399 -5.68 -7.91 5.85
CA ALA A 399 -7.09 -8.32 5.96
C ALA A 399 -7.30 -9.81 6.30
N GLY A 400 -6.35 -10.69 5.97
CA GLY A 400 -6.53 -12.14 6.05
C GLY A 400 -6.51 -12.79 4.67
N ASN A 401 -6.23 -14.09 4.63
CA ASN A 401 -6.07 -14.86 3.40
C ASN A 401 -7.08 -16.01 3.30
N ASP A 402 -8.09 -16.02 4.16
CA ASP A 402 -8.91 -17.19 4.46
C ASP A 402 -10.09 -17.36 3.48
N ARG A 403 -10.41 -16.34 2.67
CA ARG A 403 -11.66 -16.27 1.86
C ARG A 403 -11.97 -17.51 1.02
N ASN A 404 -10.94 -18.15 0.49
CA ASN A 404 -11.08 -19.28 -0.42
C ASN A 404 -10.71 -20.63 0.21
N ASP A 405 -10.46 -20.67 1.51
CA ASP A 405 -10.08 -21.90 2.18
C ASP A 405 -11.28 -22.85 2.33
N ILE A 406 -11.01 -24.11 1.99
CA ILE A 406 -11.99 -25.20 1.93
C ILE A 406 -11.35 -26.48 2.46
N TYR A 407 -12.20 -27.45 2.79
CA TYR A 407 -11.75 -28.82 2.99
C TYR A 407 -11.19 -29.43 1.69
N GLN A 408 -9.89 -29.74 1.68
CA GLN A 408 -9.17 -30.28 0.52
C GLN A 408 -8.96 -31.80 0.60
N ASN A 409 -9.25 -32.44 1.73
CA ASN A 409 -8.97 -33.86 1.96
C ASN A 409 -7.48 -34.17 1.76
N VAL A 410 -6.61 -33.36 2.37
CA VAL A 410 -5.14 -33.44 2.25
C VAL A 410 -4.61 -34.86 2.48
N ARG A 411 -5.25 -35.61 3.39
CA ARG A 411 -4.86 -36.99 3.73
C ARG A 411 -5.44 -38.08 2.82
N GLY A 412 -6.39 -37.76 1.95
CA GLY A 412 -7.05 -38.71 1.05
C GLY A 412 -7.98 -39.73 1.74
N ASP A 413 -8.13 -39.68 3.07
CA ASP A 413 -8.88 -40.66 3.87
C ASP A 413 -10.22 -40.11 4.42
N ASN A 414 -10.65 -38.95 3.92
CA ASN A 414 -11.87 -38.26 4.31
C ASN A 414 -11.88 -37.83 5.79
N THR A 415 -10.72 -37.42 6.32
CA THR A 415 -10.60 -36.94 7.70
C THR A 415 -10.06 -35.51 7.79
N TYR A 416 -10.51 -34.77 8.81
CA TYR A 416 -10.02 -33.44 9.18
C TYR A 416 -9.97 -33.31 10.70
N VAL A 417 -9.24 -32.32 11.20
CA VAL A 417 -9.13 -32.03 12.64
C VAL A 417 -10.03 -30.86 13.02
N THR A 418 -10.71 -30.97 14.16
CA THR A 418 -11.59 -29.91 14.64
C THR A 418 -11.86 -29.99 16.15
N GLY A 419 -12.31 -28.87 16.74
CA GLY A 419 -12.57 -28.73 18.16
C GLY A 419 -13.96 -29.21 18.58
N PHE A 420 -14.07 -29.74 19.80
CA PHE A 420 -15.36 -30.01 20.45
C PHE A 420 -15.34 -29.57 21.91
N SER A 421 -16.17 -28.58 22.26
CA SER A 421 -16.29 -28.10 23.65
C SER A 421 -16.77 -29.21 24.60
N ASN A 422 -17.60 -30.12 24.09
CA ASN A 422 -17.98 -31.34 24.78
C ASN A 422 -17.15 -32.53 24.25
N PRO A 423 -16.26 -33.13 25.07
CA PRO A 423 -15.34 -34.16 24.60
C PRO A 423 -16.01 -35.32 23.88
N LEU A 424 -15.50 -35.68 22.70
CA LEU A 424 -15.94 -36.85 21.95
C LEU A 424 -15.51 -38.13 22.68
N GLN A 425 -16.46 -38.78 23.36
CA GLN A 425 -16.17 -39.99 24.13
C GLN A 425 -15.68 -41.13 23.23
N GLY A 426 -14.56 -41.73 23.62
CA GLY A 426 -13.96 -42.85 22.89
C GLY A 426 -13.00 -42.45 21.76
N THR A 427 -12.89 -41.17 21.45
CA THR A 427 -11.90 -40.63 20.50
C THR A 427 -10.77 -39.96 21.27
N PRO A 428 -9.48 -40.34 21.05
CA PRO A 428 -8.36 -39.63 21.67
C PRO A 428 -8.27 -38.19 21.16
N SER A 429 -8.12 -37.23 22.07
CA SER A 429 -7.82 -35.85 21.70
C SER A 429 -6.37 -35.71 21.25
N LEU A 430 -6.14 -34.89 20.23
CA LEU A 430 -4.82 -34.58 19.66
C LEU A 430 -4.09 -33.47 20.42
N GLY A 431 -4.81 -32.74 21.25
CA GLY A 431 -4.31 -31.56 21.92
C GLY A 431 -5.46 -30.64 22.32
N ASN A 432 -5.11 -29.55 22.99
CA ASN A 432 -6.06 -28.52 23.37
C ASN A 432 -5.60 -27.19 22.77
N PHE A 433 -6.50 -26.52 22.07
CA PHE A 433 -6.30 -25.20 21.50
C PHE A 433 -7.42 -24.29 22.00
N ALA A 434 -7.08 -23.09 22.46
CA ALA A 434 -8.03 -22.14 23.06
C ALA A 434 -8.95 -22.74 24.17
N GLY A 435 -8.49 -23.75 24.91
CA GLY A 435 -9.28 -24.41 25.96
C GLY A 435 -10.17 -25.54 25.45
N ILE A 436 -10.26 -25.75 24.13
CA ILE A 436 -11.10 -26.76 23.49
C ILE A 436 -10.23 -27.97 23.07
N PRO A 437 -10.62 -29.22 23.37
CA PRO A 437 -9.93 -30.40 22.87
C PRO A 437 -10.23 -30.62 21.38
N TYR A 438 -9.19 -30.89 20.60
CA TYR A 438 -9.27 -31.16 19.16
C TYR A 438 -9.16 -32.64 18.87
N TYR A 439 -9.83 -33.09 17.81
CA TYR A 439 -9.96 -34.48 17.42
C TYR A 439 -9.87 -34.64 15.91
N LEU A 440 -9.27 -35.76 15.47
CA LEU A 440 -9.39 -36.21 14.09
C LEU A 440 -10.77 -36.84 13.88
N VAL A 441 -11.55 -36.30 12.97
CA VAL A 441 -12.91 -36.76 12.65
C VAL A 441 -13.04 -37.12 11.17
N ASN A 442 -14.04 -37.93 10.82
CA ASN A 442 -14.33 -38.29 9.43
C ASN A 442 -15.56 -37.52 8.92
N THR A 443 -15.49 -37.07 7.66
CA THR A 443 -16.55 -36.27 7.01
C THR A 443 -17.90 -36.98 6.91
N THR A 444 -17.95 -38.31 7.00
CA THR A 444 -19.20 -39.09 7.03
C THR A 444 -19.99 -38.85 8.32
N ALA A 445 -19.30 -38.74 9.46
CA ALA A 445 -19.92 -38.54 10.77
C ALA A 445 -20.09 -37.05 11.10
N PHE A 446 -19.12 -36.25 10.68
CA PHE A 446 -19.09 -34.80 10.89
C PHE A 446 -18.79 -34.14 9.55
N PRO A 447 -19.80 -33.81 8.72
CA PRO A 447 -19.58 -33.18 7.41
C PRO A 447 -18.63 -32.00 7.51
N ALA A 448 -17.75 -31.82 6.53
CA ALA A 448 -16.89 -30.65 6.49
C ALA A 448 -17.75 -29.36 6.44
N PRO A 449 -17.43 -28.34 7.24
CA PRO A 449 -17.96 -26.98 7.06
C PRO A 449 -17.85 -26.48 5.61
N PRO A 450 -18.69 -25.52 5.21
CA PRO A 450 -18.56 -24.86 3.91
C PRO A 450 -17.20 -24.13 3.79
N GLN A 451 -16.97 -23.55 2.62
CA GLN A 451 -15.88 -22.59 2.40
C GLN A 451 -15.97 -21.45 3.41
N ASP A 452 -14.81 -20.90 3.79
CA ASP A 452 -14.73 -19.76 4.69
C ASP A 452 -15.49 -18.53 4.14
N GLY A 453 -16.00 -17.74 5.09
CA GLY A 453 -16.98 -16.69 4.83
C GLY A 453 -18.42 -17.19 4.80
N ASN A 454 -19.37 -16.27 5.05
CA ASN A 454 -20.80 -16.53 5.30
C ASN A 454 -21.40 -17.58 4.33
N GLY A 455 -21.45 -18.84 4.77
CA GLY A 455 -21.93 -19.99 3.99
C GLY A 455 -21.19 -20.26 2.66
N GLY A 456 -19.92 -19.89 2.56
CA GLY A 456 -19.09 -20.00 1.35
C GLY A 456 -19.35 -18.91 0.30
N THR A 457 -19.92 -17.78 0.70
CA THR A 457 -20.10 -16.61 -0.20
C THR A 457 -18.82 -15.79 -0.37
N GLY A 458 -17.81 -16.00 0.48
CA GLY A 458 -16.55 -15.26 0.53
C GLY A 458 -16.62 -13.92 1.28
N PHE A 459 -17.82 -13.39 1.56
CA PHE A 459 -18.00 -12.25 2.47
C PHE A 459 -17.92 -12.71 3.91
N ASP A 460 -17.61 -11.78 4.82
CA ASP A 460 -17.47 -12.04 6.24
C ASP A 460 -16.36 -13.08 6.50
N SER A 461 -15.15 -12.76 6.04
CA SER A 461 -13.96 -13.62 6.12
C SER A 461 -12.78 -12.93 6.85
N LEU A 462 -13.05 -11.81 7.52
CA LEU A 462 -12.05 -11.06 8.28
C LEU A 462 -11.93 -11.61 9.70
N PRO A 463 -10.73 -11.99 10.18
CA PRO A 463 -10.56 -12.40 11.56
C PRO A 463 -10.73 -11.21 12.55
N PRO A 464 -10.86 -11.47 13.87
CA PRO A 464 -11.31 -10.46 14.83
C PRO A 464 -10.47 -9.18 14.94
N ASP A 465 -9.14 -9.25 14.91
CA ASP A 465 -8.30 -8.05 15.08
C ASP A 465 -8.40 -7.11 13.87
N GLN A 466 -8.65 -7.69 12.70
CA GLN A 466 -8.87 -7.00 11.43
C GLN A 466 -10.23 -6.27 11.38
N VAL A 467 -11.08 -6.39 12.39
CA VAL A 467 -12.35 -5.66 12.46
C VAL A 467 -12.34 -4.47 13.42
N ALA A 468 -11.22 -4.15 14.07
CA ALA A 468 -11.08 -2.94 14.88
C ALA A 468 -11.41 -1.66 14.07
N LYS A 469 -12.05 -0.66 14.70
CA LYS A 469 -12.50 0.57 14.02
C LYS A 469 -11.32 1.46 13.63
N ASN A 470 -10.33 1.53 14.52
CA ASN A 470 -9.26 2.54 14.48
C ASN A 470 -8.02 2.07 13.69
N THR A 471 -8.02 0.84 13.19
CA THR A 471 -6.97 0.31 12.30
C THR A 471 -7.21 0.68 10.84
N LEU A 472 -6.17 0.63 10.03
CA LEU A 472 -6.25 0.58 8.58
C LEU A 472 -6.01 -0.86 8.11
N VAL A 473 -7.03 -1.49 7.54
CA VAL A 473 -7.00 -2.90 7.13
C VAL A 473 -6.84 -2.96 5.62
N VAL A 474 -5.89 -3.78 5.17
CA VAL A 474 -5.43 -3.78 3.78
C VAL A 474 -5.71 -5.12 3.11
N GLY A 475 -6.57 -5.11 2.09
CA GLY A 475 -6.78 -6.24 1.19
C GLY A 475 -5.71 -6.31 0.09
N ALA A 476 -5.59 -7.46 -0.55
CA ALA A 476 -4.59 -7.70 -1.59
C ALA A 476 -5.20 -7.70 -2.99
N VAL A 477 -4.59 -6.93 -3.90
CA VAL A 477 -4.84 -7.00 -5.34
C VAL A 477 -3.64 -7.59 -6.06
N ASN A 478 -3.87 -8.02 -7.30
CA ASN A 478 -2.82 -8.36 -8.24
C ASN A 478 -2.02 -7.11 -8.64
N ASP A 479 -0.83 -7.35 -9.18
CA ASP A 479 -0.03 -6.31 -9.79
C ASP A 479 -0.75 -5.64 -10.96
N ILE A 480 -0.60 -4.33 -11.07
CA ILE A 480 -1.17 -3.54 -12.15
C ILE A 480 -0.04 -3.11 -13.08
N THR A 481 -0.01 -3.70 -14.27
CA THR A 481 1.08 -3.49 -15.25
C THR A 481 0.74 -2.43 -16.30
N THR A 482 -0.36 -1.70 -16.13
CA THR A 482 -0.86 -0.68 -17.07
C THR A 482 -0.82 0.69 -16.43
N ASP A 483 -0.22 1.68 -17.10
CA ASP A 483 -0.13 3.07 -16.63
C ASP A 483 -0.56 4.05 -17.77
N PRO A 484 -1.53 4.97 -17.53
CA PRO A 484 -2.37 5.07 -16.34
C PRO A 484 -3.36 3.91 -16.24
N TYR A 485 -3.56 3.40 -15.02
CA TYR A 485 -4.59 2.41 -14.75
C TYR A 485 -5.95 3.05 -14.49
N THR A 486 -6.99 2.23 -14.63
CA THR A 486 -8.38 2.54 -14.34
C THR A 486 -8.93 1.59 -13.28
N SER A 487 -10.12 1.88 -12.76
CA SER A 487 -10.79 1.03 -11.77
C SER A 487 -11.00 -0.42 -12.25
N SER A 488 -11.07 -0.67 -13.56
CA SER A 488 -11.22 -2.03 -14.12
C SER A 488 -9.93 -2.85 -14.12
N ASP A 489 -8.77 -2.21 -13.95
CA ASP A 489 -7.48 -2.90 -13.90
C ASP A 489 -7.20 -3.45 -12.49
N VAL A 490 -7.89 -2.92 -11.47
CA VAL A 490 -7.78 -3.34 -10.08
C VAL A 490 -8.49 -4.68 -9.89
N THR A 491 -7.72 -5.76 -9.77
CA THR A 491 -8.25 -7.12 -9.57
C THR A 491 -7.84 -7.66 -8.21
N ILE A 492 -8.82 -7.96 -7.36
CA ILE A 492 -8.60 -8.57 -6.04
C ILE A 492 -7.99 -9.99 -6.18
N THR A 493 -7.09 -10.37 -5.28
CA THR A 493 -6.52 -11.71 -5.28
C THR A 493 -7.53 -12.77 -4.83
N GLY A 494 -7.27 -14.03 -5.18
CA GLY A 494 -8.11 -15.16 -4.77
C GLY A 494 -8.25 -15.29 -3.25
N PHE A 495 -7.17 -15.07 -2.51
CA PHE A 495 -7.11 -15.29 -1.07
C PHE A 495 -7.63 -14.12 -0.21
N SER A 496 -7.60 -12.87 -0.70
CA SER A 496 -7.85 -11.70 0.16
C SER A 496 -9.22 -11.78 0.86
N SER A 497 -9.22 -11.71 2.19
CA SER A 497 -10.43 -11.66 3.01
C SER A 497 -11.19 -10.35 2.83
N TRP A 498 -12.52 -10.44 2.95
CA TRP A 498 -13.48 -9.37 2.71
C TRP A 498 -14.43 -9.21 3.89
N GLY A 499 -14.94 -8.00 4.06
CA GLY A 499 -16.04 -7.74 4.98
C GLY A 499 -17.37 -8.31 4.48
N PRO A 500 -18.51 -7.86 5.01
CA PRO A 500 -18.62 -6.87 6.08
C PRO A 500 -18.03 -7.40 7.40
N THR A 501 -17.85 -6.51 8.38
CA THR A 501 -17.84 -6.95 9.78
C THR A 501 -19.25 -7.42 10.18
N ASP A 502 -19.40 -8.17 11.26
CA ASP A 502 -20.71 -8.63 11.79
C ASP A 502 -21.70 -7.47 11.96
N ASP A 503 -21.20 -6.33 12.42
CA ASP A 503 -21.99 -5.13 12.66
C ASP A 503 -22.17 -4.25 11.41
N GLY A 504 -21.64 -4.68 10.26
CA GLY A 504 -21.91 -4.11 8.95
C GLY A 504 -20.97 -2.99 8.52
N ARG A 505 -19.82 -2.82 9.17
CA ARG A 505 -18.81 -1.82 8.80
C ARG A 505 -18.02 -2.25 7.57
N ILE A 506 -17.51 -1.25 6.86
CA ILE A 506 -16.69 -1.42 5.66
C ILE A 506 -15.28 -1.88 6.08
N LYS A 507 -14.92 -3.09 5.66
CA LYS A 507 -13.56 -3.64 5.71
C LYS A 507 -13.33 -4.56 4.50
N PRO A 508 -12.09 -4.70 3.97
CA PRO A 508 -10.90 -3.91 4.31
C PRO A 508 -11.14 -2.40 4.09
N ASP A 509 -10.27 -1.55 4.64
CA ASP A 509 -10.40 -0.10 4.43
C ASP A 509 -9.92 0.29 3.03
N VAL A 510 -8.81 -0.31 2.58
CA VAL A 510 -8.18 -0.07 1.28
C VAL A 510 -7.56 -1.36 0.74
N VAL A 511 -7.11 -1.35 -0.52
CA VAL A 511 -6.32 -2.44 -1.09
C VAL A 511 -4.99 -1.95 -1.65
N ALA A 512 -4.03 -2.87 -1.77
CA ALA A 512 -2.74 -2.66 -2.42
C ALA A 512 -2.21 -3.96 -3.03
N ASN A 513 -1.20 -3.87 -3.90
CA ASN A 513 -0.56 -5.07 -4.45
C ASN A 513 0.07 -5.89 -3.31
N GLY A 514 -0.36 -7.14 -3.21
CA GLY A 514 0.19 -8.14 -2.30
C GLY A 514 0.41 -9.49 -2.98
N ASN A 515 0.50 -9.53 -4.31
CA ASN A 515 0.68 -10.77 -5.07
C ASN A 515 2.09 -10.86 -5.66
N SER A 516 2.82 -11.91 -5.26
CA SER A 516 4.15 -12.25 -5.75
C SER A 516 5.18 -11.13 -5.57
N LEU A 517 5.24 -10.48 -4.40
CA LEU A 517 6.20 -9.41 -4.15
C LEU A 517 7.60 -10.00 -3.92
N PHE A 518 8.60 -9.50 -4.66
CA PHE A 518 10.01 -9.81 -4.44
C PHE A 518 10.62 -8.94 -3.33
N SER A 519 11.11 -9.57 -2.25
CA SER A 519 11.67 -8.86 -1.09
C SER A 519 12.75 -9.69 -0.37
N SER A 520 13.30 -9.17 0.73
CA SER A 520 14.36 -9.83 1.51
C SER A 520 13.87 -11.03 2.32
N GLU A 521 14.68 -12.08 2.44
CA GLU A 521 14.38 -13.28 3.26
C GLU A 521 15.46 -13.53 4.33
N ALA A 522 15.23 -14.52 5.19
CA ALA A 522 15.97 -14.73 6.41
C ALA A 522 16.96 -15.91 6.37
N ALA A 523 17.08 -16.68 5.28
CA ALA A 523 18.03 -17.80 5.26
C ALA A 523 19.49 -17.30 5.30
N SER A 524 19.79 -16.17 4.66
CA SER A 524 21.12 -15.53 4.68
C SER A 524 21.06 -14.00 4.71
N ASP A 525 22.22 -13.32 4.78
CA ASP A 525 22.28 -11.84 4.75
C ASP A 525 22.09 -11.25 3.34
N ALA A 526 21.97 -12.09 2.31
CA ALA A 526 21.80 -11.69 0.91
C ALA A 526 20.64 -12.45 0.23
N ASP A 527 19.68 -12.89 1.03
CA ASP A 527 18.61 -13.78 0.62
C ASP A 527 17.36 -13.01 0.19
N TYR A 528 16.69 -13.49 -0.86
CA TYR A 528 15.52 -12.83 -1.41
C TYR A 528 14.56 -13.86 -1.97
N GLY A 529 13.26 -13.57 -1.89
CA GLY A 529 12.22 -14.46 -2.36
C GLY A 529 10.92 -13.74 -2.68
N PHE A 530 9.98 -14.51 -3.23
CA PHE A 530 8.65 -14.05 -3.60
C PHE A 530 7.64 -14.56 -2.58
N LYS A 531 6.73 -13.68 -2.14
CA LYS A 531 5.60 -14.06 -1.30
C LYS A 531 4.32 -13.37 -1.75
N SER A 532 3.20 -14.03 -1.50
CA SER A 532 1.85 -13.53 -1.80
C SER A 532 1.03 -13.55 -0.52
N GLY A 533 0.18 -12.54 -0.35
CA GLY A 533 -0.70 -12.44 0.80
C GLY A 533 -1.12 -11.02 1.08
N THR A 534 -2.19 -10.87 1.86
CA THR A 534 -2.49 -9.58 2.50
C THR A 534 -1.35 -9.16 3.45
N SER A 535 -0.56 -10.13 3.92
CA SER A 535 0.73 -9.93 4.60
C SER A 535 1.78 -9.17 3.78
N MET A 536 1.65 -9.11 2.44
CA MET A 536 2.53 -8.35 1.54
C MET A 536 1.88 -7.03 1.09
N ALA A 537 0.55 -6.96 1.06
CA ALA A 537 -0.19 -5.72 0.80
C ALA A 537 -0.12 -4.73 1.98
N ALA A 538 -0.25 -5.19 3.23
CA ALA A 538 -0.12 -4.35 4.42
C ALA A 538 1.23 -3.61 4.53
N PRO A 539 2.41 -4.25 4.31
CA PRO A 539 3.69 -3.55 4.35
C PRO A 539 3.91 -2.62 3.16
N ASN A 540 3.32 -2.92 2.00
CA ASN A 540 3.27 -1.98 0.87
C ASN A 540 2.63 -0.65 1.33
N VAL A 541 1.40 -0.72 1.85
CA VAL A 541 0.68 0.45 2.38
C VAL A 541 1.40 1.08 3.58
N THR A 542 2.05 0.28 4.43
CA THR A 542 2.79 0.82 5.58
C THR A 542 3.95 1.69 5.15
N GLY A 543 4.79 1.25 4.20
CA GLY A 543 5.88 2.09 3.71
C GLY A 543 5.36 3.32 2.96
N THR A 544 4.28 3.20 2.19
CA THR A 544 3.59 4.34 1.57
C THR A 544 3.11 5.35 2.60
N ALA A 545 2.46 4.90 3.67
CA ALA A 545 1.98 5.75 4.75
C ALA A 545 3.13 6.48 5.47
N VAL A 546 4.28 5.83 5.66
CA VAL A 546 5.49 6.46 6.22
C VAL A 546 5.96 7.62 5.34
N LEU A 547 6.00 7.46 4.02
CA LEU A 547 6.37 8.55 3.12
C LEU A 547 5.35 9.70 3.16
N LEU A 548 4.05 9.40 3.25
CA LEU A 548 3.03 10.44 3.38
C LEU A 548 3.10 11.16 4.74
N ILE A 549 3.46 10.45 5.82
CA ILE A 549 3.75 11.06 7.13
C ILE A 549 4.99 11.96 7.04
N GLU A 550 6.05 11.53 6.35
CA GLU A 550 7.23 12.35 6.09
C GLU A 550 6.85 13.63 5.34
N HIS A 551 6.06 13.51 4.27
CA HIS A 551 5.61 14.64 3.48
C HIS A 551 4.76 15.61 4.30
N TYR A 552 3.80 15.09 5.05
CA TYR A 552 2.99 15.88 5.97
C TYR A 552 3.86 16.65 6.96
N ASN A 553 4.85 15.98 7.57
CA ASN A 553 5.77 16.62 8.50
C ASN A 553 6.66 17.68 7.81
N ASN A 554 7.05 17.47 6.56
CA ASN A 554 7.81 18.47 5.78
C ASN A 554 6.99 19.74 5.51
N LEU A 555 5.67 19.60 5.27
CA LEU A 555 4.76 20.71 5.02
C LEU A 555 4.34 21.44 6.30
N PHE A 556 3.97 20.70 7.34
CA PHE A 556 3.29 21.25 8.52
C PHE A 556 4.18 21.29 9.78
N ASN A 557 5.40 20.73 9.73
CA ASN A 557 6.32 20.62 10.86
C ASN A 557 5.64 20.00 12.11
N ALA A 558 4.79 18.99 11.86
CA ALA A 558 4.00 18.28 12.85
C ALA A 558 3.74 16.84 12.38
N MET A 559 3.47 15.94 13.32
CA MET A 559 3.03 14.57 12.99
C MET A 559 1.51 14.55 12.83
N PRO A 560 0.98 13.89 11.78
CA PRO A 560 -0.45 13.80 11.56
C PRO A 560 -1.11 12.90 12.62
N ARG A 561 -2.42 13.11 12.85
CA ARG A 561 -3.25 12.11 13.54
C ARG A 561 -3.31 10.80 12.73
N SER A 562 -3.59 9.69 13.39
CA SER A 562 -3.87 8.40 12.74
C SER A 562 -5.08 8.51 11.81
N ALA A 563 -6.14 9.19 12.26
CA ALA A 563 -7.31 9.53 11.44
C ALA A 563 -6.95 10.36 10.20
N THR A 564 -5.92 11.21 10.28
CA THR A 564 -5.45 11.99 9.13
C THR A 564 -4.77 11.10 8.10
N THR A 565 -3.83 10.26 8.52
CA THR A 565 -3.13 9.38 7.58
C THR A 565 -4.09 8.36 6.96
N LYS A 566 -4.99 7.76 7.77
CA LYS A 566 -6.07 6.87 7.30
C LYS A 566 -7.00 7.59 6.34
N GLY A 567 -7.47 8.79 6.69
CA GLY A 567 -8.39 9.56 5.88
C GLY A 567 -7.78 10.06 4.58
N LEU A 568 -6.50 10.39 4.56
CA LEU A 568 -5.79 10.76 3.33
C LEU A 568 -5.76 9.58 2.35
N LEU A 569 -5.31 8.40 2.80
CA LEU A 569 -5.26 7.19 1.99
C LEU A 569 -6.64 6.80 1.43
N ILE A 570 -7.70 6.95 2.24
CA ILE A 570 -9.09 6.67 1.82
C ILE A 570 -9.62 7.75 0.86
N HIS A 571 -9.40 9.03 1.16
CA HIS A 571 -9.96 10.14 0.39
C HIS A 571 -9.40 10.14 -1.03
N THR A 572 -8.14 9.77 -1.21
CA THR A 572 -7.46 9.77 -2.51
C THR A 572 -7.36 8.39 -3.16
N ALA A 573 -7.91 7.34 -2.53
CA ALA A 573 -7.94 6.01 -3.12
C ALA A 573 -8.64 6.03 -4.49
N THR A 574 -8.14 5.21 -5.42
CA THR A 574 -8.78 4.97 -6.70
C THR A 574 -9.89 3.94 -6.49
N ASP A 575 -11.13 4.36 -6.74
CA ASP A 575 -12.33 3.53 -6.66
C ASP A 575 -12.15 2.24 -7.50
N ALA A 576 -12.57 1.10 -6.96
CA ALA A 576 -12.41 -0.22 -7.58
C ALA A 576 -13.63 -1.08 -7.30
N GLY A 577 -13.99 -1.97 -8.23
CA GLY A 577 -15.19 -2.78 -8.09
C GLY A 577 -16.47 -2.01 -8.38
N ASN A 578 -17.40 -1.98 -7.43
CA ASN A 578 -18.63 -1.20 -7.57
C ASN A 578 -18.34 0.29 -7.40
N VAL A 579 -19.20 1.18 -7.93
CA VAL A 579 -19.02 2.62 -7.70
C VAL A 579 -19.21 2.94 -6.22
N GLY A 580 -18.22 3.60 -5.63
CA GLY A 580 -18.17 3.90 -4.19
C GLY A 580 -17.67 2.71 -3.37
N PRO A 581 -17.66 2.82 -2.04
CA PRO A 581 -17.08 1.78 -1.20
C PRO A 581 -17.81 0.44 -1.36
N ASP A 582 -17.07 -0.65 -1.22
CA ASP A 582 -17.62 -2.00 -1.14
C ASP A 582 -16.83 -2.89 -0.15
N TYR A 583 -17.35 -4.07 0.17
CA TYR A 583 -16.70 -4.98 1.13
C TYR A 583 -15.54 -5.77 0.54
N THR A 584 -15.27 -5.66 -0.77
CA THR A 584 -14.19 -6.36 -1.48
C THR A 584 -12.93 -5.49 -1.54
N PHE A 585 -13.07 -4.25 -1.98
CA PHE A 585 -11.99 -3.29 -2.20
C PHE A 585 -11.93 -2.19 -1.13
N GLY A 586 -12.89 -2.15 -0.20
CA GLY A 586 -13.00 -1.07 0.78
C GLY A 586 -13.33 0.25 0.09
N TRP A 587 -12.53 1.26 0.37
CA TRP A 587 -12.57 2.56 -0.30
C TRP A 587 -11.77 2.62 -1.61
N GLY A 588 -11.07 1.54 -1.96
CA GLY A 588 -10.33 1.42 -3.23
C GLY A 588 -8.83 1.19 -3.07
N LEU A 589 -8.14 1.26 -4.21
CA LEU A 589 -6.69 1.09 -4.31
C LEU A 589 -5.96 2.34 -3.83
N VAL A 590 -5.00 2.16 -2.92
CA VAL A 590 -4.14 3.27 -2.45
C VAL A 590 -3.47 3.97 -3.63
N ASN A 591 -3.54 5.30 -3.66
CA ASN A 591 -2.84 6.14 -4.63
C ASN A 591 -2.02 7.20 -3.88
N ALA A 592 -0.73 6.92 -3.72
CA ALA A 592 0.21 7.75 -2.97
C ALA A 592 0.48 9.08 -3.67
N ALA A 593 0.58 9.09 -4.99
CA ALA A 593 0.80 10.31 -5.75
C ALA A 593 -0.37 11.29 -5.57
N GLU A 594 -1.60 10.80 -5.66
CA GLU A 594 -2.79 11.63 -5.43
C GLU A 594 -2.88 12.10 -3.97
N ALA A 595 -2.54 11.24 -2.99
CA ALA A 595 -2.43 11.62 -1.58
C ALA A 595 -1.40 12.74 -1.36
N ALA A 596 -0.22 12.62 -1.95
CA ALA A 596 0.86 13.60 -1.80
C ALA A 596 0.52 14.92 -2.52
N ASN A 597 -0.09 14.86 -3.71
CA ASN A 597 -0.59 16.03 -4.42
C ASN A 597 -1.68 16.74 -3.64
N PHE A 598 -2.63 15.98 -3.06
CA PHE A 598 -3.66 16.56 -2.20
C PHE A 598 -3.02 17.37 -1.08
N LEU A 599 -2.05 16.82 -0.35
CA LEU A 599 -1.35 17.54 0.72
C LEU A 599 -0.58 18.76 0.21
N THR A 600 0.13 18.63 -0.91
CA THR A 600 0.97 19.72 -1.48
C THR A 600 0.13 20.88 -1.99
N ASN A 601 -1.06 20.58 -2.50
CA ASN A 601 -1.97 21.54 -3.07
C ASN A 601 -2.97 22.10 -2.06
N ILE A 602 -2.85 21.74 -0.77
CA ILE A 602 -3.53 22.45 0.31
C ILE A 602 -3.04 23.90 0.25
N ASP A 603 -3.93 24.79 -0.18
CA ASP A 603 -3.67 26.21 -0.35
C ASP A 603 -3.15 26.81 0.97
N GLU A 604 -1.92 27.36 0.96
CA GLU A 604 -1.31 28.01 2.13
C GLU A 604 -2.15 29.20 2.65
N ASN A 605 -2.99 29.78 1.79
CA ASN A 605 -3.91 30.87 2.13
C ASN A 605 -5.30 30.38 2.57
N ASN A 606 -5.66 29.10 2.36
CA ASN A 606 -6.91 28.47 2.79
C ASN A 606 -6.76 27.04 3.32
N PRO A 607 -5.79 26.78 4.22
CA PRO A 607 -5.55 25.41 4.65
C PRO A 607 -6.78 24.84 5.34
N THR A 608 -7.58 25.71 5.97
CA THR A 608 -8.74 25.32 6.77
C THR A 608 -9.93 24.83 5.96
N VAL A 609 -10.06 25.01 4.64
CA VAL A 609 -11.29 24.53 3.93
C VAL A 609 -11.08 23.15 3.32
N GLN A 610 -9.91 22.90 2.73
CA GLN A 610 -9.58 21.63 2.08
C GLN A 610 -9.22 20.54 3.09
N PHE A 611 -8.58 20.92 4.19
CA PHE A 611 -8.13 19.97 5.21
C PHE A 611 -8.30 20.53 6.62
N ARG A 612 -8.81 19.73 7.56
CA ARG A 612 -8.86 20.12 8.99
C ARG A 612 -8.51 18.94 9.87
N GLU A 613 -7.62 19.15 10.83
CA GLU A 613 -7.61 18.38 12.07
C GLU A 613 -8.31 19.20 13.15
N THR A 614 -9.49 18.75 13.59
CA THR A 614 -10.29 19.54 14.53
C THR A 614 -11.09 18.68 15.50
N ASP A 615 -11.85 19.34 16.36
CA ASP A 615 -12.62 18.75 17.43
C ASP A 615 -14.10 19.07 17.21
N TYR A 616 -14.92 18.03 17.15
CA TYR A 616 -16.36 18.16 17.33
C TYR A 616 -16.65 18.41 18.82
N VAL A 617 -17.37 19.47 19.15
CA VAL A 617 -17.64 19.91 20.54
C VAL A 617 -19.13 19.92 20.89
N GLY A 618 -19.87 18.94 20.37
CA GLY A 618 -21.31 18.78 20.64
C GLY A 618 -22.23 19.78 19.94
N THR A 619 -21.68 20.60 19.03
CA THR A 619 -22.44 21.55 18.22
C THR A 619 -22.16 21.34 16.74
N LYS A 620 -23.22 21.27 15.93
CA LYS A 620 -23.13 21.15 14.48
C LYS A 620 -22.19 22.22 13.90
N GLN A 621 -21.20 21.77 13.13
CA GLN A 621 -20.30 22.63 12.38
C GLN A 621 -20.81 22.79 10.95
N THR A 622 -20.57 23.95 10.34
CA THR A 622 -20.92 24.23 8.95
C THR A 622 -19.76 24.98 8.31
N ILE A 623 -19.33 24.48 7.15
CA ILE A 623 -18.18 24.98 6.41
C ILE A 623 -18.68 25.36 5.02
N ASP A 624 -18.47 26.60 4.63
CA ASP A 624 -18.88 27.11 3.33
C ASP A 624 -17.78 26.83 2.31
N VAL A 625 -18.17 26.27 1.16
CA VAL A 625 -17.25 25.90 0.08
C VAL A 625 -17.84 26.29 -1.26
N VAL A 626 -16.99 26.48 -2.27
CA VAL A 626 -17.41 26.79 -3.64
C VAL A 626 -16.88 25.72 -4.57
N SER A 627 -17.73 25.23 -5.48
CA SER A 627 -17.31 24.40 -6.62
C SER A 627 -17.52 25.21 -7.89
N ASP A 628 -16.63 25.05 -8.87
CA ASP A 628 -16.77 25.63 -10.21
C ASP A 628 -17.53 24.70 -11.18
N GLY A 629 -17.92 23.51 -10.70
CA GLY A 629 -18.63 22.49 -11.47
C GLY A 629 -17.77 21.73 -12.48
N THR A 630 -16.44 21.85 -12.41
CA THR A 630 -15.52 21.16 -13.31
C THR A 630 -15.10 19.79 -12.80
N GLU A 631 -14.86 19.68 -11.50
CA GLU A 631 -14.45 18.45 -10.81
C GLU A 631 -15.52 17.96 -9.81
N PRO A 632 -15.58 16.65 -9.52
CA PRO A 632 -16.46 16.11 -8.48
C PRO A 632 -16.15 16.71 -7.11
N LEU A 633 -17.18 17.22 -6.42
CA LEU A 633 -17.05 17.72 -5.05
C LEU A 633 -17.14 16.55 -4.08
N LYS A 634 -16.06 16.29 -3.33
CA LYS A 634 -15.96 15.18 -2.39
C LYS A 634 -15.56 15.69 -1.01
N ALA A 635 -16.23 15.23 0.04
CA ALA A 635 -15.85 15.47 1.42
C ALA A 635 -15.73 14.14 2.16
N THR A 636 -14.70 13.98 2.98
CA THR A 636 -14.50 12.78 3.83
C THR A 636 -14.18 13.21 5.24
N ILE A 637 -14.85 12.62 6.23
CA ILE A 637 -14.46 12.70 7.64
C ILE A 637 -13.99 11.34 8.13
N VAL A 638 -12.95 11.35 8.97
CA VAL A 638 -12.43 10.15 9.64
C VAL A 638 -12.16 10.49 11.10
N TRP A 639 -12.48 9.57 12.00
CA TRP A 639 -12.17 9.72 13.42
C TRP A 639 -11.70 8.44 14.08
N THR A 640 -10.84 8.59 15.09
CA THR A 640 -10.46 7.52 16.00
C THR A 640 -11.54 7.42 17.07
N ASP A 641 -12.42 6.44 16.96
CA ASP A 641 -13.60 6.26 17.81
C ASP A 641 -13.22 5.56 19.13
N PRO A 642 -13.75 5.96 20.31
CA PRO A 642 -13.48 5.22 21.53
C PRO A 642 -13.97 3.77 21.46
N ALA A 643 -13.30 2.89 22.21
CA ALA A 643 -13.75 1.52 22.38
C ALA A 643 -15.11 1.50 23.13
N PRO A 644 -16.07 0.65 22.73
CA PRO A 644 -17.34 0.52 23.44
C PRO A 644 -17.13 -0.07 24.84
N ASP A 645 -18.06 0.16 25.78
CA ASP A 645 -17.96 -0.40 27.14
C ASP A 645 -17.99 -1.94 27.15
N THR A 646 -18.72 -2.54 26.21
CA THR A 646 -18.89 -4.00 26.08
C THR A 646 -18.79 -4.41 24.62
N VAL A 647 -18.24 -5.60 24.38
CA VAL A 647 -18.26 -6.25 23.06
C VAL A 647 -19.64 -6.87 22.77
N PRO A 648 -20.01 -7.06 21.50
CA PRO A 648 -21.15 -7.89 21.10
C PRO A 648 -21.18 -9.26 21.79
N GLY A 649 -22.38 -9.80 21.98
CA GLY A 649 -22.59 -11.09 22.65
C GLY A 649 -22.02 -12.27 21.85
N ALA A 650 -21.98 -13.46 22.48
CA ALA A 650 -21.63 -14.68 21.77
C ALA A 650 -22.75 -15.09 20.78
N GLY A 651 -22.35 -15.51 19.59
CA GLY A 651 -23.25 -15.94 18.52
C GLY A 651 -22.55 -15.91 17.18
N LEU A 652 -23.24 -16.41 16.16
CA LEU A 652 -22.89 -16.25 14.75
C LEU A 652 -23.48 -14.92 14.25
N ASP A 653 -22.71 -14.15 13.50
CA ASP A 653 -23.07 -12.90 12.82
C ASP A 653 -23.82 -11.91 13.71
N VAL A 654 -23.23 -11.55 14.86
CA VAL A 654 -23.91 -10.72 15.86
C VAL A 654 -23.88 -9.23 15.47
N ASN A 655 -24.94 -8.79 14.79
CA ASN A 655 -25.06 -7.46 14.19
C ASN A 655 -25.23 -6.25 15.14
N THR A 656 -24.71 -6.32 16.37
CA THR A 656 -24.78 -5.19 17.30
C THR A 656 -23.75 -4.12 16.91
N PRO A 657 -24.15 -2.89 16.54
CA PRO A 657 -23.22 -1.81 16.18
C PRO A 657 -22.22 -1.52 17.30
N VAL A 658 -20.94 -1.36 16.93
CA VAL A 658 -19.87 -1.05 17.89
C VAL A 658 -19.34 0.38 17.81
N LEU A 659 -19.87 1.19 16.89
CA LEU A 659 -19.63 2.64 16.82
C LEU A 659 -20.15 3.33 18.09
N VAL A 660 -19.33 4.17 18.71
CA VAL A 660 -19.65 4.86 19.97
C VAL A 660 -20.03 6.31 19.72
N ASN A 661 -19.15 7.06 19.05
CA ASN A 661 -19.40 8.44 18.68
C ASN A 661 -19.83 8.49 17.21
N ASP A 662 -21.12 8.72 16.98
CA ASP A 662 -21.75 8.75 15.66
C ASP A 662 -21.72 10.17 15.08
N LEU A 663 -20.64 10.51 14.37
CA LEU A 663 -20.49 11.78 13.65
C LEU A 663 -21.14 11.67 12.26
N ASP A 664 -21.99 12.65 11.92
CA ASP A 664 -22.70 12.68 10.63
C ASP A 664 -22.11 13.74 9.69
N LEU A 665 -21.88 13.38 8.43
CA LEU A 665 -21.45 14.26 7.33
C LEU A 665 -22.56 14.39 6.28
N TRP A 666 -22.85 15.62 5.87
CA TRP A 666 -23.69 15.85 4.69
C TRP A 666 -23.35 17.18 4.01
N ILE A 667 -23.66 17.28 2.72
CA ILE A 667 -23.43 18.51 1.95
C ILE A 667 -24.77 19.07 1.47
N THR A 668 -25.04 20.35 1.76
CA THR A 668 -26.15 21.08 1.13
C THR A 668 -25.65 21.98 0.00
N GLY A 669 -26.38 22.03 -1.10
CA GLY A 669 -26.04 22.86 -2.25
C GLY A 669 -27.28 23.23 -3.08
N PRO A 670 -27.10 23.78 -4.28
CA PRO A 670 -28.20 24.25 -5.14
C PRO A 670 -29.28 23.19 -5.43
N ASN A 671 -28.88 21.92 -5.47
CA ASN A 671 -29.76 20.79 -5.80
C ASN A 671 -30.30 20.03 -4.57
N GLY A 672 -30.08 20.53 -3.35
CA GLY A 672 -30.57 19.92 -2.11
C GLY A 672 -29.46 19.33 -1.25
N THR A 673 -29.78 18.27 -0.51
CA THR A 673 -28.88 17.60 0.45
C THR A 673 -28.31 16.33 -0.16
N ASN A 674 -27.00 16.15 -0.05
CA ASN A 674 -26.25 14.96 -0.45
C ASN A 674 -25.76 14.25 0.81
N LEU A 675 -26.01 12.95 0.87
CA LEU A 675 -25.72 12.08 2.01
C LEU A 675 -24.50 11.21 1.74
N PRO A 676 -23.88 10.63 2.78
CA PRO A 676 -22.67 9.83 2.62
C PRO A 676 -23.00 8.49 1.96
N TRP A 677 -21.96 7.79 1.51
CA TRP A 677 -22.07 6.41 1.07
C TRP A 677 -22.50 5.48 2.22
N THR A 678 -23.35 4.51 1.91
CA THR A 678 -23.80 3.48 2.85
C THR A 678 -23.98 2.14 2.13
N LEU A 679 -23.47 1.06 2.72
CA LEU A 679 -23.64 -0.31 2.22
C LEU A 679 -24.79 -1.03 2.91
N ASN A 680 -25.24 -2.13 2.29
CA ASN A 680 -26.25 -3.02 2.87
C ASN A 680 -25.60 -4.30 3.38
N PRO A 681 -25.32 -4.44 4.70
CA PRO A 681 -24.68 -5.63 5.23
C PRO A 681 -25.50 -6.91 5.05
N ALA A 682 -26.83 -6.80 4.90
CA ALA A 682 -27.67 -7.96 4.61
C ALA A 682 -27.57 -8.45 3.15
N ASN A 683 -26.97 -7.66 2.24
CA ASN A 683 -26.72 -8.03 0.85
C ASN A 683 -25.36 -7.47 0.41
N PRO A 684 -24.24 -8.03 0.88
CA PRO A 684 -22.93 -7.39 0.81
C PRO A 684 -22.39 -7.18 -0.62
N GLY A 685 -22.90 -7.93 -1.61
CA GLY A 685 -22.49 -7.79 -3.02
C GLY A 685 -23.19 -6.67 -3.82
N ILE A 686 -24.11 -5.90 -3.23
CA ILE A 686 -24.80 -4.81 -3.96
C ILE A 686 -24.05 -3.48 -3.79
N SER A 687 -24.15 -2.60 -4.79
CA SER A 687 -23.50 -1.29 -4.77
C SER A 687 -23.98 -0.41 -3.61
N ALA A 688 -23.07 0.42 -3.10
CA ALA A 688 -23.39 1.42 -2.09
C ALA A 688 -24.44 2.44 -2.59
N VAL A 689 -25.14 3.06 -1.65
CA VAL A 689 -26.13 4.11 -1.91
C VAL A 689 -25.75 5.41 -1.20
N ARG A 690 -26.31 6.54 -1.66
CA ARG A 690 -26.16 7.88 -1.04
C ARG A 690 -27.51 8.46 -0.61
N THR A 691 -28.40 7.61 -0.11
CA THR A 691 -29.82 7.96 0.18
C THR A 691 -30.20 7.83 1.65
N VAL A 692 -29.31 7.32 2.48
CA VAL A 692 -29.49 7.14 3.92
C VAL A 692 -28.25 7.68 4.63
N ALA A 693 -28.36 7.99 5.91
CA ALA A 693 -27.21 8.33 6.73
C ALA A 693 -26.41 7.07 7.05
N ASN A 694 -25.09 7.23 7.24
CA ASN A 694 -24.23 6.19 7.76
C ASN A 694 -24.25 6.31 9.30
N HIS A 695 -24.31 5.16 9.98
CA HIS A 695 -24.35 5.07 11.45
C HIS A 695 -23.47 3.93 11.97
N LEU A 696 -22.63 3.36 11.10
CA LEU A 696 -21.83 2.17 11.38
C LEU A 696 -20.33 2.49 11.33
N ASP A 697 -19.92 3.28 10.34
CA ASP A 697 -18.52 3.50 10.04
C ASP A 697 -17.96 4.75 10.74
N ASN A 698 -16.71 4.68 11.20
CA ASN A 698 -15.94 5.84 11.65
C ASN A 698 -15.25 6.60 10.50
N VAL A 699 -15.76 6.40 9.29
CA VAL A 699 -15.37 7.04 8.04
C VAL A 699 -16.65 7.35 7.29
N GLU A 700 -16.89 8.62 6.98
CA GLU A 700 -17.97 9.02 6.10
C GLU A 700 -17.45 9.80 4.91
N GLN A 701 -17.98 9.49 3.73
CA GLN A 701 -17.65 10.21 2.50
C GLN A 701 -18.92 10.59 1.74
N VAL A 702 -19.05 11.88 1.42
CA VAL A 702 -20.06 12.42 0.53
C VAL A 702 -19.40 12.76 -0.79
N LEU A 703 -19.94 12.25 -1.89
CA LEU A 703 -19.50 12.56 -3.25
C LEU A 703 -20.65 13.16 -4.05
N ILE A 704 -20.40 14.29 -4.71
CA ILE A 704 -21.27 14.90 -5.71
C ILE A 704 -20.54 14.81 -7.05
N ASP A 705 -20.97 13.88 -7.91
CA ASP A 705 -20.22 13.52 -9.12
C ASP A 705 -20.13 14.67 -10.14
N THR A 706 -21.16 15.50 -10.20
CA THR A 706 -21.29 16.62 -11.14
C THR A 706 -21.89 17.84 -10.43
N PRO A 707 -21.11 18.54 -9.59
CA PRO A 707 -21.61 19.70 -8.87
C PRO A 707 -21.97 20.80 -9.88
N VAL A 708 -23.06 21.52 -9.61
CA VAL A 708 -23.33 22.79 -10.30
C VAL A 708 -22.41 23.84 -9.70
N ALA A 709 -21.81 24.68 -10.56
CA ALA A 709 -21.00 25.81 -10.12
C ALA A 709 -21.78 26.68 -9.10
N GLY A 710 -21.19 26.96 -7.94
CA GLY A 710 -21.81 27.74 -6.88
C GLY A 710 -21.39 27.32 -5.47
N GLY A 711 -22.06 27.94 -4.48
CA GLY A 711 -21.80 27.71 -3.07
C GLY A 711 -22.48 26.44 -2.53
N TYR A 712 -21.73 25.70 -1.72
CA TYR A 712 -22.14 24.53 -0.97
C TYR A 712 -21.82 24.73 0.51
N LYS A 713 -22.49 23.97 1.38
CA LYS A 713 -22.21 23.91 2.81
C LYS A 713 -21.97 22.48 3.22
N ILE A 714 -20.76 22.21 3.71
CA ILE A 714 -20.41 20.94 4.35
C ILE A 714 -20.85 21.02 5.81
N HIS A 715 -21.54 20.01 6.28
CA HIS A 715 -22.05 19.94 7.63
C HIS A 715 -21.47 18.74 8.35
N ILE A 716 -20.99 18.98 9.57
CA ILE A 716 -20.57 17.93 10.50
C ILE A 716 -21.47 18.02 11.72
N GLY A 717 -22.28 16.99 11.93
CA GLY A 717 -23.22 16.85 13.03
C GLY A 717 -22.92 15.62 13.86
N HIS A 718 -23.92 15.19 14.63
CA HIS A 718 -23.87 13.93 15.35
C HIS A 718 -25.28 13.39 15.60
N THR A 719 -25.36 12.08 15.74
CA THR A 719 -26.55 11.35 16.16
C THR A 719 -26.32 10.76 17.56
N GLY A 720 -27.40 10.61 18.33
CA GLY A 720 -27.33 10.10 19.70
C GLY A 720 -26.98 11.15 20.77
N ASN A 721 -26.18 10.76 21.76
CA ASN A 721 -25.84 11.63 22.88
C ASN A 721 -24.79 12.67 22.48
N SER A 722 -24.72 13.81 23.19
CA SER A 722 -23.65 14.79 22.97
C SER A 722 -22.31 14.25 23.45
N PHE A 723 -21.27 14.41 22.64
CA PHE A 723 -19.91 14.01 22.92
C PHE A 723 -18.91 15.00 22.31
N ASN A 724 -17.64 14.86 22.69
CA ASN A 724 -16.53 15.50 22.00
C ASN A 724 -15.75 14.42 21.24
N GLN A 725 -15.41 14.69 19.98
CA GLN A 725 -14.68 13.74 19.13
C GLN A 725 -13.72 14.48 18.23
N LYS A 726 -12.45 14.09 18.25
CA LYS A 726 -11.45 14.54 17.29
C LYS A 726 -11.69 13.89 15.95
N TYR A 727 -11.64 14.66 14.88
CA TYR A 727 -11.77 14.13 13.52
C TYR A 727 -10.86 14.88 12.54
N SER A 728 -10.66 14.26 11.39
CA SER A 728 -9.97 14.83 10.25
C SER A 728 -10.95 14.99 9.09
N LEU A 729 -10.96 16.15 8.44
CA LEU A 729 -11.78 16.47 7.26
C LEU A 729 -10.90 16.65 6.03
N PHE A 730 -11.35 16.10 4.91
CA PHE A 730 -10.73 16.23 3.59
C PHE A 730 -11.78 16.68 2.58
N VAL A 731 -11.45 17.67 1.73
CA VAL A 731 -12.36 18.21 0.71
C VAL A 731 -11.62 18.42 -0.61
N SER A 732 -12.13 17.82 -1.68
CA SER A 732 -11.63 17.97 -3.06
C SER A 732 -12.73 18.47 -4.01
N GLY A 733 -12.34 18.92 -5.20
CA GLY A 733 -13.29 19.47 -6.20
C GLY A 733 -13.82 20.87 -5.84
N LEU A 734 -13.05 21.60 -5.03
CA LEU A 734 -13.28 23.01 -4.80
C LEU A 734 -12.89 23.80 -6.05
N ALA A 735 -13.57 24.91 -6.30
CA ALA A 735 -13.13 25.88 -7.28
C ALA A 735 -11.71 26.30 -6.93
N SER A 736 -10.79 26.22 -7.90
CA SER A 736 -9.51 26.92 -7.78
C SER A 736 -9.81 28.39 -7.49
N SER A 737 -9.13 29.00 -6.51
CA SER A 737 -9.26 30.44 -6.24
C SER A 737 -9.19 31.16 -7.58
N PRO A 738 -10.24 31.90 -8.00
CA PRO A 738 -10.23 32.55 -9.30
C PRO A 738 -8.98 33.40 -9.37
N THR A 739 -8.19 33.28 -10.44
CA THR A 739 -7.11 34.22 -10.67
C THR A 739 -7.77 35.56 -10.97
N ILE A 740 -7.89 36.41 -9.95
CA ILE A 740 -8.42 37.75 -10.11
C ILE A 740 -7.32 38.56 -10.78
N VAL A 741 -7.54 38.90 -12.05
CA VAL A 741 -6.60 39.65 -12.86
C VAL A 741 -7.11 41.09 -12.93
N ALA A 742 -6.40 42.00 -12.26
CA ALA A 742 -6.57 43.43 -12.46
C ALA A 742 -6.01 43.85 -13.82
N THR A 743 -6.55 44.95 -14.36
CA THR A 743 -6.14 45.54 -15.63
C THR A 743 -5.69 46.98 -15.43
N PRO A 744 -4.95 47.59 -16.37
CA PRO A 744 -4.63 49.02 -16.29
C PRO A 744 -5.82 49.99 -16.54
N ASN A 745 -7.07 49.55 -16.39
CA ASN A 745 -8.26 50.41 -16.53
C ASN A 745 -9.12 50.27 -15.28
N ASP A 746 -10.06 51.22 -15.09
CA ASP A 746 -11.06 51.19 -14.02
C ASP A 746 -11.76 49.81 -13.88
N ASP A 747 -11.42 49.11 -12.80
CA ASP A 747 -11.90 47.79 -12.46
C ASP A 747 -12.89 47.83 -11.27
N ASN A 748 -13.76 46.82 -11.20
CA ASN A 748 -14.68 46.62 -10.08
C ASN A 748 -14.64 45.16 -9.67
N LEU A 749 -13.75 44.87 -8.74
CA LEU A 749 -13.37 43.54 -8.31
C LEU A 749 -14.00 43.22 -6.95
N THR A 750 -14.43 41.97 -6.81
CA THR A 750 -14.76 41.37 -5.52
C THR A 750 -13.83 40.17 -5.39
N LEU A 751 -13.01 40.19 -4.35
CA LEU A 751 -12.06 39.16 -4.03
C LEU A 751 -12.77 37.93 -3.44
N THR A 752 -12.01 36.97 -2.93
CA THR A 752 -12.55 35.74 -2.37
C THR A 752 -12.70 35.88 -0.85
N PRO A 753 -13.52 35.05 -0.17
CA PRO A 753 -13.58 35.06 1.30
C PRO A 753 -12.32 34.53 2.01
N ASN A 754 -11.16 34.63 1.38
CA ASN A 754 -9.89 34.06 1.81
C ASN A 754 -8.81 35.15 1.82
N ASN A 755 -7.65 34.90 2.43
CA ASN A 755 -6.52 35.82 2.38
C ASN A 755 -6.03 36.02 0.92
N ASP A 756 -6.32 37.19 0.36
CA ASP A 756 -6.00 37.55 -1.02
C ASP A 756 -4.79 38.49 -1.10
N THR A 757 -4.10 38.48 -2.25
CA THR A 757 -3.03 39.44 -2.55
C THR A 757 -3.22 39.98 -3.96
N ILE A 758 -3.50 41.27 -4.10
CA ILE A 758 -3.77 41.90 -5.39
C ILE A 758 -3.11 43.27 -5.52
N ASN A 759 -2.60 43.57 -6.72
CA ASN A 759 -2.25 44.91 -7.15
C ASN A 759 -3.20 45.29 -8.31
N LEU A 760 -3.91 46.40 -8.14
CA LEU A 760 -4.96 46.88 -9.04
C LEU A 760 -4.42 47.60 -10.28
N LEU A 761 -3.11 47.87 -10.31
CA LEU A 761 -2.39 48.57 -11.38
C LEU A 761 -2.85 50.04 -11.48
N THR A 762 -2.97 50.57 -12.70
CA THR A 762 -3.46 51.94 -12.88
C THR A 762 -4.96 51.90 -13.17
N GLY A 763 -5.73 52.86 -12.69
CA GLY A 763 -7.18 52.86 -12.88
C GLY A 763 -7.86 53.61 -11.76
N GLN A 764 -9.15 53.91 -11.87
CA GLN A 764 -9.95 54.22 -10.68
C GLN A 764 -10.72 52.98 -10.30
N ASP A 765 -10.19 52.24 -9.34
CA ASP A 765 -10.59 50.88 -9.07
C ASP A 765 -11.48 50.77 -7.83
N ILE A 766 -12.30 49.73 -7.81
CA ILE A 766 -13.07 49.32 -6.63
C ILE A 766 -12.71 47.88 -6.33
N ALA A 767 -12.19 47.59 -5.15
CA ALA A 767 -11.86 46.22 -4.71
C ALA A 767 -12.46 45.93 -3.33
N LYS A 768 -12.99 44.72 -3.14
CA LYS A 768 -13.56 44.24 -1.87
C LYS A 768 -12.95 42.92 -1.46
N GLY A 769 -12.35 42.87 -0.27
CA GLY A 769 -11.69 41.71 0.33
C GLY A 769 -12.66 40.59 0.70
N LEU A 770 -13.78 40.91 1.34
CA LEU A 770 -14.75 39.99 1.95
C LEU A 770 -14.30 39.46 3.31
N ALA A 771 -13.65 38.31 3.37
CA ALA A 771 -13.20 37.72 4.63
C ALA A 771 -11.77 37.23 4.43
N GLY A 772 -10.99 37.13 5.49
CA GLY A 772 -9.57 36.80 5.40
C GLY A 772 -8.68 38.01 5.62
N ASP A 773 -7.39 37.77 5.89
CA ASP A 773 -6.39 38.83 6.07
C ASP A 773 -5.82 39.20 4.69
N ASP A 774 -6.33 40.27 4.08
CA ASP A 774 -6.09 40.62 2.68
C ASP A 774 -4.95 41.64 2.49
N PHE A 775 -4.26 41.54 1.36
CA PHE A 775 -3.34 42.57 0.87
C PHE A 775 -3.87 43.18 -0.45
N ILE A 776 -4.32 44.43 -0.39
CA ILE A 776 -4.89 45.15 -1.53
C ILE A 776 -4.08 46.41 -1.82
N ASP A 777 -3.41 46.45 -2.97
CA ASP A 777 -2.63 47.60 -3.45
C ASP A 777 -3.32 48.27 -4.65
N GLY A 778 -3.79 49.50 -4.47
CA GLY A 778 -4.41 50.32 -5.51
C GLY A 778 -3.44 50.78 -6.60
N ASP A 779 -2.13 50.85 -6.30
CA ASP A 779 -1.07 51.40 -7.16
C ASP A 779 -1.37 52.81 -7.70
N GLY A 780 -2.16 53.01 -8.76
CA GLY A 780 -2.41 54.35 -9.27
C GLY A 780 -3.79 54.67 -9.82
N GLY A 781 -4.53 55.45 -9.06
CA GLY A 781 -5.59 56.35 -9.49
C GLY A 781 -6.42 56.75 -8.27
N ASP A 782 -7.69 57.10 -8.43
CA ASP A 782 -8.55 57.46 -7.29
C ASP A 782 -9.37 56.22 -6.90
N ASP A 783 -8.84 55.40 -5.99
CA ASP A 783 -9.32 54.05 -5.71
C ASP A 783 -10.27 53.95 -4.51
N LYS A 784 -11.03 52.84 -4.47
CA LYS A 784 -11.90 52.50 -3.35
C LYS A 784 -11.69 51.06 -2.90
N LEU A 785 -10.99 50.90 -1.78
CA LEU A 785 -10.57 49.60 -1.24
C LEU A 785 -11.37 49.27 0.02
N PHE A 786 -11.87 48.05 0.11
CA PHE A 786 -12.55 47.51 1.30
C PHE A 786 -11.85 46.22 1.72
N GLY A 787 -11.40 46.12 2.98
CA GLY A 787 -10.88 44.88 3.58
C GLY A 787 -12.02 43.93 3.99
N ASP A 788 -13.06 44.49 4.62
CA ASP A 788 -14.22 43.77 5.16
C ASP A 788 -13.89 42.96 6.45
N GLU A 789 -13.86 41.63 6.48
CA GLU A 789 -13.60 40.83 7.69
C GLU A 789 -12.17 40.24 7.74
N GLY A 790 -11.27 40.73 8.59
CA GLY A 790 -9.91 40.21 8.72
C GLY A 790 -8.92 41.28 9.16
N ASN A 791 -7.64 40.93 9.31
CA ASN A 791 -6.58 41.91 9.55
C ASN A 791 -5.95 42.31 8.21
N ASP A 792 -6.46 43.37 7.61
CA ASP A 792 -6.18 43.72 6.22
C ASP A 792 -5.04 44.72 6.09
N THR A 793 -4.33 44.67 4.96
CA THR A 793 -3.36 45.68 4.53
C THR A 793 -3.85 46.36 3.25
N LEU A 794 -4.26 47.62 3.39
CA LEU A 794 -4.79 48.42 2.29
C LEU A 794 -3.81 49.54 1.92
N LEU A 795 -3.30 49.52 0.68
CA LEU A 795 -2.41 50.55 0.13
C LEU A 795 -3.14 51.32 -0.98
N GLY A 796 -3.37 52.62 -0.80
CA GLY A 796 -4.05 53.47 -1.78
C GLY A 796 -3.17 53.83 -2.99
N GLY A 797 -1.86 54.00 -2.78
CA GLY A 797 -0.93 54.28 -3.88
C GLY A 797 -0.97 55.75 -4.32
N GLN A 798 -1.25 56.00 -5.60
CA GLN A 798 -1.21 57.32 -6.24
C GLN A 798 -2.61 57.86 -6.57
N GLY A 799 -3.16 58.74 -5.75
CA GLY A 799 -4.36 59.51 -6.14
C GLY A 799 -5.12 60.02 -4.94
N GLN A 800 -6.43 60.13 -5.04
CA GLN A 800 -7.31 60.45 -3.92
C GLN A 800 -8.15 59.23 -3.55
N ASP A 801 -7.61 58.44 -2.63
CA ASP A 801 -8.11 57.10 -2.34
C ASP A 801 -9.08 57.07 -1.16
N LYS A 802 -9.91 56.02 -1.14
CA LYS A 802 -10.83 55.72 -0.05
C LYS A 802 -10.61 54.30 0.43
N LEU A 803 -10.07 54.16 1.63
CA LEU A 803 -9.77 52.86 2.24
C LEU A 803 -10.71 52.62 3.42
N TYR A 804 -11.30 51.44 3.47
CA TYR A 804 -12.17 50.97 4.54
C TYR A 804 -11.62 49.63 5.04
N GLY A 805 -11.06 49.60 6.26
CA GLY A 805 -10.51 48.37 6.87
C GLY A 805 -11.62 47.36 7.08
N GLY A 806 -12.48 47.60 8.07
CA GLY A 806 -13.67 46.79 8.30
C GLY A 806 -13.68 46.26 9.71
N SER A 807 -13.55 44.94 9.89
CA SER A 807 -13.42 44.33 11.21
C SER A 807 -12.14 43.51 11.31
N GLY A 808 -11.32 43.81 12.30
CA GLY A 808 -10.00 43.21 12.53
C GLY A 808 -8.98 44.31 12.81
N ASP A 809 -7.72 43.94 12.99
CA ASP A 809 -6.65 44.90 13.24
C ASP A 809 -5.99 45.29 11.90
N ASP A 810 -6.44 46.39 11.29
CA ASP A 810 -6.10 46.74 9.91
C ASP A 810 -4.91 47.70 9.78
N LEU A 811 -4.18 47.64 8.65
CA LEU A 811 -3.14 48.59 8.26
C LEU A 811 -3.58 49.38 7.02
N LEU A 812 -3.81 50.69 7.19
CA LEU A 812 -4.28 51.58 6.12
C LEU A 812 -3.21 52.61 5.75
N ASN A 813 -2.71 52.53 4.51
CA ASN A 813 -1.80 53.51 3.94
C ASN A 813 -2.41 54.19 2.72
N GLY A 814 -2.88 55.43 2.90
CA GLY A 814 -3.45 56.20 1.80
C GLY A 814 -2.47 56.58 0.69
N GLY A 815 -1.15 56.51 0.91
CA GLY A 815 -0.17 56.85 -0.14
C GLY A 815 -0.10 58.35 -0.46
N GLN A 816 0.00 58.70 -1.75
CA GLN A 816 0.04 60.09 -2.22
C GLN A 816 -1.36 60.71 -2.25
N GLY A 817 -1.43 62.04 -2.39
CA GLY A 817 -2.70 62.77 -2.55
C GLY A 817 -3.51 62.94 -1.26
N ASP A 818 -4.79 63.30 -1.43
CA ASP A 818 -5.71 63.66 -0.34
C ASP A 818 -6.71 62.51 -0.11
N ASN A 819 -6.44 61.65 0.86
CA ASN A 819 -7.14 60.37 1.02
C ASN A 819 -8.18 60.39 2.15
N ILE A 820 -9.10 59.43 2.15
CA ILE A 820 -10.07 59.19 3.22
C ILE A 820 -9.89 57.76 3.74
N LEU A 821 -9.60 57.61 5.03
CA LEU A 821 -9.36 56.32 5.67
C LEU A 821 -10.40 56.08 6.78
N THR A 822 -10.87 54.86 6.89
CA THR A 822 -11.80 54.40 7.94
C THR A 822 -11.31 53.04 8.40
N GLY A 823 -10.93 52.91 9.67
CA GLY A 823 -10.39 51.66 10.23
C GLY A 823 -11.51 50.64 10.46
N GLY A 824 -12.59 51.07 11.12
CA GLY A 824 -13.71 50.21 11.45
C GLY A 824 -13.65 49.70 12.89
N THR A 825 -13.72 48.39 13.10
CA THR A 825 -13.66 47.79 14.44
C THR A 825 -12.40 46.96 14.60
N GLY A 826 -11.67 47.17 15.68
CA GLY A 826 -10.42 46.46 15.96
C GLY A 826 -9.36 47.48 16.32
N LYS A 827 -8.10 47.06 16.35
CA LYS A 827 -6.98 47.95 16.58
C LYS A 827 -6.32 48.30 15.24
N ASP A 828 -6.62 49.48 14.74
CA ASP A 828 -6.21 49.87 13.39
C ASP A 828 -4.94 50.73 13.41
N THR A 829 -4.15 50.64 12.35
CA THR A 829 -2.92 51.40 12.15
C THR A 829 -3.02 52.24 10.88
N PHE A 830 -2.98 53.55 11.03
CA PHE A 830 -3.01 54.50 9.91
C PHE A 830 -1.61 55.04 9.63
N VAL A 831 -1.14 54.87 8.40
CA VAL A 831 0.20 55.34 8.00
C VAL A 831 0.18 56.82 7.64
N LEU A 832 1.09 57.58 8.25
CA LEU A 832 1.33 58.99 8.01
C LEU A 832 2.70 59.19 7.36
N SER A 833 2.71 59.86 6.20
CA SER A 833 3.94 60.20 5.49
C SER A 833 3.85 61.60 4.91
N THR A 834 4.98 62.15 4.45
CA THR A 834 4.99 63.43 3.73
C THR A 834 4.53 63.33 2.27
N ALA A 835 4.13 62.14 1.82
CA ALA A 835 3.75 61.87 0.43
C ALA A 835 2.31 62.28 0.11
N GLY A 836 1.44 62.31 1.12
CA GLY A 836 0.02 62.65 1.01
C GLY A 836 -0.54 63.16 2.33
N LYS A 837 -1.83 63.53 2.30
CA LYS A 837 -2.59 63.96 3.47
C LYS A 837 -3.80 63.04 3.62
N ASN A 838 -3.93 62.42 4.79
CA ASN A 838 -5.04 61.51 5.08
C ASN A 838 -6.13 62.20 5.92
N THR A 839 -7.40 61.98 5.59
CA THR A 839 -8.55 62.28 6.43
C THR A 839 -9.00 60.99 7.10
N ILE A 840 -8.80 60.86 8.40
CA ILE A 840 -9.14 59.65 9.16
C ILE A 840 -10.46 59.92 9.88
N VAL A 841 -11.45 59.07 9.60
CA VAL A 841 -12.86 59.37 9.90
C VAL A 841 -13.29 58.90 11.30
N ASP A 842 -12.68 57.85 11.81
CA ASP A 842 -13.15 57.08 12.97
C ASP A 842 -12.07 56.70 14.00
N PHE A 843 -10.91 57.38 13.97
CA PHE A 843 -9.80 57.12 14.89
C PHE A 843 -10.24 57.05 16.37
N GLU A 844 -10.01 55.92 17.03
CA GLU A 844 -10.30 55.67 18.44
C GLU A 844 -9.04 55.80 19.32
N ASP A 845 -8.98 56.88 20.12
CA ASP A 845 -7.90 57.16 21.06
C ASP A 845 -7.65 56.00 22.05
N GLY A 846 -6.38 55.60 22.19
CA GLY A 846 -5.96 54.49 23.05
C GLY A 846 -6.28 53.08 22.51
N LEU A 847 -6.91 52.97 21.34
CA LEU A 847 -7.08 51.72 20.60
C LEU A 847 -6.18 51.75 19.35
N ASP A 848 -6.43 52.71 18.46
CA ASP A 848 -5.77 52.84 17.16
C ASP A 848 -4.37 53.47 17.25
N LEU A 849 -3.59 53.30 16.19
CA LEU A 849 -2.22 53.80 16.07
C LEU A 849 -2.01 54.64 14.81
N LEU A 850 -1.09 55.59 14.91
CA LEU A 850 -0.57 56.41 13.82
C LEU A 850 0.88 56.01 13.54
N GLN A 851 1.12 55.35 12.42
CA GLN A 851 2.47 54.95 12.02
C GLN A 851 3.19 56.07 11.26
N LEU A 852 4.38 56.46 11.71
CA LEU A 852 5.16 57.54 11.11
C LEU A 852 6.22 57.02 10.15
N GLU A 853 6.10 57.38 8.87
CA GLU A 853 7.07 57.00 7.84
C GLU A 853 7.90 58.18 7.31
N GLY A 854 8.88 57.89 6.45
CA GLY A 854 9.68 58.93 5.80
C GLY A 854 10.62 59.70 6.73
N GLY A 855 11.02 59.08 7.85
CA GLY A 855 11.90 59.71 8.86
C GLY A 855 11.19 60.69 9.79
N LEU A 856 9.85 60.70 9.78
CA LEU A 856 9.06 61.41 10.77
C LEU A 856 9.26 60.81 12.16
N THR A 857 9.17 61.67 13.16
CA THR A 857 9.16 61.29 14.58
C THR A 857 8.11 62.12 15.28
N PHE A 858 7.59 61.67 16.43
CA PHE A 858 6.62 62.45 17.22
C PHE A 858 7.10 63.90 17.47
N GLY A 859 8.39 64.08 17.77
CA GLY A 859 8.99 65.40 17.99
C GLY A 859 9.06 66.31 16.75
N SER A 860 8.86 65.76 15.55
CA SER A 860 8.84 66.51 14.28
C SER A 860 7.45 67.02 13.90
N LEU A 861 6.42 66.72 14.70
CA LEU A 861 5.03 67.04 14.41
C LEU A 861 4.56 68.33 15.11
N SER A 862 3.53 68.93 14.54
CA SER A 862 2.72 70.00 15.12
C SER A 862 1.26 69.53 15.11
N ILE A 863 0.69 69.34 16.29
CA ILE A 863 -0.67 68.82 16.50
C ILE A 863 -1.52 69.93 17.09
N PHE A 864 -2.62 70.29 16.44
CA PHE A 864 -3.52 71.35 16.90
C PHE A 864 -4.96 71.10 16.48
N GLU A 865 -5.89 71.65 17.24
CA GLU A 865 -7.32 71.53 16.96
C GLU A 865 -7.82 72.67 16.08
N GLN A 866 -8.72 72.37 15.15
CA GLN A 866 -9.47 73.37 14.40
C GLN A 866 -10.89 72.86 14.13
N ASN A 867 -11.89 73.61 14.61
CA ASN A 867 -13.33 73.30 14.45
C ASN A 867 -13.79 71.98 15.08
N GLY A 868 -13.13 71.48 16.13
CA GLY A 868 -13.47 70.20 16.78
C GLY A 868 -12.78 68.98 16.18
N ASP A 869 -11.87 69.21 15.23
CA ASP A 869 -11.09 68.18 14.55
C ASP A 869 -9.58 68.40 14.79
N THR A 870 -8.80 67.33 14.76
CA THR A 870 -7.34 67.40 15.00
C THR A 870 -6.56 67.44 13.70
N TRP A 871 -5.67 68.44 13.58
CA TRP A 871 -4.71 68.56 12.50
C TRP A 871 -3.34 68.09 12.96
N ILE A 872 -2.74 67.19 12.18
CA ILE A 872 -1.36 66.73 12.35
C ILE A 872 -0.56 67.22 11.15
N THR A 873 0.44 68.06 11.43
CA THR A 873 1.33 68.63 10.41
C THR A 873 2.79 68.43 10.79
N THR A 874 3.70 68.61 9.85
CA THR A 874 5.12 68.82 10.19
C THR A 874 5.32 70.21 10.82
N GLN A 875 6.45 70.42 11.49
CA GLN A 875 6.83 71.76 12.01
C GLN A 875 6.86 72.87 10.93
N ASN A 876 6.96 72.51 9.64
CA ASN A 876 6.92 73.45 8.52
C ASN A 876 5.50 73.62 7.93
N ASN A 877 4.47 73.22 8.67
CA ASN A 877 3.05 73.26 8.28
C ASN A 877 2.69 72.43 7.03
N GLN A 878 3.44 71.36 6.73
CA GLN A 878 2.98 70.38 5.74
C GLN A 878 1.94 69.46 6.39
N PRO A 879 0.71 69.36 5.85
CA PRO A 879 -0.33 68.51 6.43
C PRO A 879 -0.01 67.03 6.20
N LEU A 880 -0.26 66.21 7.22
CA LEU A 880 -0.06 64.75 7.18
C LEU A 880 -1.39 64.02 7.42
N ALA A 881 -2.12 64.44 8.44
CA ALA A 881 -3.42 63.88 8.77
C ALA A 881 -4.39 64.92 9.32
N PHE A 882 -5.66 64.62 9.13
CA PHE A 882 -6.81 65.31 9.68
C PHE A 882 -7.74 64.26 10.30
N LEU A 883 -7.84 64.26 11.64
CA LEU A 883 -8.68 63.31 12.39
C LEU A 883 -10.02 63.98 12.68
N THR A 884 -11.12 63.42 12.17
CA THR A 884 -12.44 64.03 12.36
C THR A 884 -13.04 63.66 13.71
N GLY A 885 -13.52 64.66 14.45
CA GLY A 885 -14.21 64.45 15.74
C GLY A 885 -13.31 64.03 16.90
N VAL A 886 -11.98 64.06 16.73
CA VAL A 886 -11.00 63.75 17.78
C VAL A 886 -10.40 65.05 18.33
N GLU A 887 -10.42 65.23 19.65
CA GLU A 887 -9.82 66.40 20.30
C GLU A 887 -8.28 66.27 20.37
N ALA A 888 -7.55 67.35 20.05
CA ALA A 888 -6.10 67.30 19.88
C ALA A 888 -5.30 67.02 21.17
N ASN A 889 -5.92 67.21 22.34
CA ASN A 889 -5.35 66.92 23.65
C ASN A 889 -5.40 65.42 24.01
N LEU A 890 -6.16 64.61 23.28
CA LEU A 890 -6.20 63.16 23.45
C LEU A 890 -5.02 62.49 22.76
N ILE A 891 -4.56 63.05 21.63
CA ILE A 891 -3.41 62.53 20.89
C ILE A 891 -2.10 62.77 21.65
N THR A 892 -1.49 61.67 22.12
CA THR A 892 -0.23 61.64 22.86
C THR A 892 0.89 60.95 22.07
N ALA A 893 2.05 60.75 22.68
CA ALA A 893 3.14 60.00 22.05
C ALA A 893 2.87 58.48 21.99
N ASP A 894 1.94 57.97 22.80
CA ASP A 894 1.63 56.54 22.88
C ASP A 894 0.77 56.07 21.69
N ASP A 895 0.09 57.01 21.02
CA ASP A 895 -0.70 56.77 19.81
C ASP A 895 0.17 56.68 18.54
N PHE A 896 1.48 56.87 18.65
CA PHE A 896 2.39 56.84 17.50
C PHE A 896 3.38 55.67 17.56
N VAL A 897 3.58 55.06 16.40
CA VAL A 897 4.63 54.07 16.15
C VAL A 897 5.52 54.52 14.99
N VAL A 898 6.76 54.03 14.93
CA VAL A 898 7.76 54.39 13.89
C VAL A 898 8.25 53.13 13.21
#